data_AF-A0A944JRY3-F1
#
_entry.id   AF-A0A944JRY3-F1
#
_cell.length_a   1.000
_cell.length_b   1.000
_cell.length_c   1.000
_cell.angle_alpha   90.00
_cell.angle_beta   90.00
_cell.angle_gamma   90.00
#
_symmetry.space_group_name_H-M   'P 1'
#
loop_
_entity.id
_entity.type
_entity.pdbx_description
1 polymer ?
#
loop_
_entity_poly.entity_id
_entity_poly.type
_entity_poly.pdbx_seq_one_letter_code
_entity_poly.pdbx_strand_id
1 'polypeptide(L)'
;MTTFVGREDDIRVIGEDLARARLVTLLGPGGAGKTRLSQEAAEAHAGGAWPDGVWLVELAPVDDPEDVAEAALAALGARETKLRGASAEELRALTDRGGDTSLDRLAEHCARRRLLLVLDNCEHVIGAAADLADRILTHCPGVQILATSREPLGVRGEALRPVDPLPDPVALRLLQDRGSAARAGFSVDADPAAAIEICRRLDGMPLAIELAAARLRLLTPRQIADRLDDRFRLLTGGSRTVLPRQQTLRAVVDWSWDLLDASERAVLGRLSVFAGGCDLEAAEAVCADETDGTAATGGTAATGRTAATAGAEATGARPGPRAVRAAPVATVDVAGLLGSLVDKSLVVAAPDAAGGAMRYRLLETVAEYAAERLTEAGEDRGATERRHLTHYRELVRTIEPQLRGHGQRAAADRISTEYENLRTALRRAVAARDVGEVLCLVHSLVWYWQMHDLRGELRHWSGAAAALGPDPFAPPVAAAPPVYEQVVDAPPPYEGELLTEAWRGVRIMCMIARDQSDINWSSPEVRAQVEAMIATYRPGLPQTCRVPGVMWIYAVMIAGDPVLLRDVIQETVETARGLGYRWELASALQLRANVLANRADWAGDAARDAEESLAIFRELGDDWGCAEALSARAEALEKGGRYALAAQDFRAAIDHARRLGAKAQVMVLQVRMAGTLVEDGHIEEAEEILDALLPGAEHIGNEARPAARMFLAGIYGRTGRIAEARAQLQALRDDFSFGAYAIFDGFLLGTMAWLDNQEGKYEDALVMVRQAMESVRDPLALLIAPQLPAVYLLTAAVAHAGIGGPHRAYEAARLIGAYRALLPPRHFPVTIERDDVERAERLVRAALGDAGYEEAYGEGGGLSLEEATALV
;
A
#
# COMPACT_ATOMS: atom_id res chain seq x y z
N MET A 1 -0.68 31.87 -3.61
CA MET A 1 -0.87 31.47 -2.20
C MET A 1 -1.43 32.65 -1.42
N THR A 2 -2.39 32.40 -0.52
CA THR A 2 -2.97 33.42 0.35
C THR A 2 -2.08 33.63 1.57
N THR A 3 -1.89 34.87 2.01
CA THR A 3 -1.02 35.25 3.14
C THR A 3 -1.59 34.74 4.48
N PHE A 4 -0.78 34.17 5.38
CA PHE A 4 -1.19 33.85 6.76
C PHE A 4 -1.06 35.11 7.64
N VAL A 5 -2.11 35.49 8.37
CA VAL A 5 -2.25 36.85 8.92
C VAL A 5 -2.49 36.80 10.44
N GLY A 6 -1.55 37.33 11.23
CA GLY A 6 -1.81 37.88 12.57
C GLY A 6 -1.99 36.84 13.69
N ARG A 7 -1.36 35.67 13.51
CA ARG A 7 -1.37 34.53 14.44
C ARG A 7 0.04 34.20 14.94
N GLU A 8 0.97 35.14 14.86
CA GLU A 8 2.38 34.94 15.21
C GLU A 8 2.56 34.61 16.71
N ASP A 9 1.75 35.25 17.56
CA ASP A 9 1.68 34.91 19.00
C ASP A 9 1.07 33.53 19.24
N ASP A 10 0.02 33.15 18.50
CA ASP A 10 -0.59 31.81 18.65
C ASP A 10 0.41 30.71 18.27
N ILE A 11 1.15 30.88 17.19
CA ILE A 11 2.25 29.98 16.80
C ILE A 11 3.27 29.85 17.93
N ARG A 12 3.75 30.97 18.49
CA ARG A 12 4.73 30.94 19.58
C ARG A 12 4.20 30.16 20.79
N VAL A 13 2.97 30.42 21.21
CA VAL A 13 2.43 29.78 22.41
C VAL A 13 2.09 28.31 22.17
N ILE A 14 1.67 27.89 20.96
CA ILE A 14 1.53 26.46 20.63
C ILE A 14 2.88 25.73 20.81
N GLY A 15 3.99 26.36 20.44
CA GLY A 15 5.33 25.82 20.71
C GLY A 15 5.64 25.68 22.21
N GLU A 16 5.21 26.64 23.04
CA GLU A 16 5.34 26.55 24.50
C GLU A 16 4.45 25.46 25.12
N ASP A 17 3.24 25.29 24.59
CA ASP A 17 2.29 24.26 25.02
C ASP A 17 2.82 22.87 24.65
N LEU A 18 3.34 22.69 23.43
CA LEU A 18 4.05 21.48 23.00
C LEU A 18 5.34 21.25 23.81
N ALA A 19 6.01 22.28 24.34
CA ALA A 19 7.15 22.05 25.23
C ALA A 19 6.74 21.51 26.62
N ARG A 20 5.48 21.67 27.03
CA ARG A 20 4.97 21.29 28.37
C ARG A 20 4.05 20.08 28.38
N ALA A 21 3.36 19.81 27.27
CA ALA A 21 2.39 18.73 27.13
C ALA A 21 2.74 17.84 25.93
N ARG A 22 2.33 16.57 26.00
CA ARG A 22 2.52 15.61 24.89
C ARG A 22 1.33 15.54 23.94
N LEU A 23 0.17 16.04 24.36
CA LEU A 23 -1.00 16.22 23.52
C LEU A 23 -1.51 17.65 23.69
N VAL A 24 -1.55 18.39 22.60
CA VAL A 24 -2.16 19.71 22.52
C VAL A 24 -3.30 19.63 21.52
N THR A 25 -4.52 19.96 21.94
CA THR A 25 -5.68 20.00 21.04
C THR A 25 -6.06 21.44 20.78
N LEU A 26 -5.93 21.87 19.52
CA LEU A 26 -6.46 23.13 19.03
C LEU A 26 -7.99 23.01 18.95
N LEU A 27 -8.65 23.64 19.92
CA LEU A 27 -10.08 23.54 20.10
C LEU A 27 -10.77 24.77 19.50
N GLY A 28 -11.68 24.57 18.56
CA GLY A 28 -12.42 25.70 18.00
C GLY A 28 -13.45 25.31 16.95
N PRO A 29 -14.39 26.22 16.65
CA PRO A 29 -15.42 25.98 15.64
C PRO A 29 -14.79 25.80 14.24
N GLY A 30 -15.53 25.19 13.32
CA GLY A 30 -15.17 25.15 11.89
C GLY A 30 -14.85 26.56 11.36
N GLY A 31 -13.89 26.67 10.43
CA GLY A 31 -13.48 27.96 9.83
C GLY A 31 -12.70 28.93 10.72
N ALA A 32 -12.37 28.58 11.97
CA ALA A 32 -11.49 29.36 12.85
C ALA A 32 -10.01 29.39 12.40
N GLY A 33 -9.64 28.52 11.43
CA GLY A 33 -8.29 28.39 10.90
C GLY A 33 -7.41 27.38 11.65
N LYS A 34 -8.00 26.41 12.36
CA LYS A 34 -7.27 25.42 13.17
C LYS A 34 -6.25 24.62 12.36
N THR A 35 -6.67 24.04 11.23
CA THR A 35 -5.82 23.30 10.30
C THR A 35 -4.63 24.11 9.82
N ARG A 36 -4.86 25.37 9.43
CA ARG A 36 -3.79 26.22 8.95
C ARG A 36 -2.85 26.63 10.08
N LEU A 37 -3.40 26.93 11.26
CA LEU A 37 -2.63 27.28 12.44
C LEU A 37 -1.78 26.10 12.94
N SER A 38 -2.29 24.87 12.91
CA SER A 38 -1.53 23.69 13.30
C SER A 38 -0.36 23.42 12.35
N GLN A 39 -0.58 23.55 11.04
CA GLN A 39 0.47 23.42 10.01
C GLN A 39 1.55 24.51 10.14
N GLU A 40 1.16 25.78 10.25
CA GLU A 40 2.12 26.89 10.37
C GLU A 40 2.89 26.82 11.71
N ALA A 41 2.24 26.37 12.80
CA ALA A 41 2.92 26.14 14.08
C ALA A 41 3.88 24.95 14.02
N ALA A 42 3.47 23.85 13.37
CA ALA A 42 4.32 22.71 13.09
C ALA A 42 5.57 23.11 12.29
N GLU A 43 5.41 23.89 11.21
CA GLU A 43 6.52 24.38 10.39
C GLU A 43 7.47 25.30 11.16
N ALA A 44 6.92 26.27 11.89
CA ALA A 44 7.71 27.27 12.61
C ALA A 44 8.61 26.64 13.70
N HIS A 45 8.17 25.54 14.31
CA HIS A 45 8.87 24.87 15.42
C HIS A 45 9.59 23.59 15.02
N ALA A 46 9.57 23.20 13.73
CA ALA A 46 10.20 21.96 13.25
C ALA A 46 11.72 21.89 13.50
N GLY A 47 12.41 23.04 13.58
CA GLY A 47 13.87 23.16 13.50
C GLY A 47 14.73 22.65 14.66
N GLY A 48 14.25 21.76 15.54
CA GLY A 48 15.11 21.19 16.59
C GLY A 48 14.47 20.25 17.63
N ALA A 49 13.14 20.17 17.71
CA ALA A 49 12.44 19.35 18.72
C ALA A 49 12.11 17.92 18.26
N TRP A 50 11.87 17.73 16.95
CA TRP A 50 11.39 16.48 16.35
C TRP A 50 12.34 16.02 15.23
N PRO A 51 13.43 15.29 15.55
CA PRO A 51 14.38 14.81 14.56
C PRO A 51 13.75 13.86 13.53
N ASP A 52 12.69 13.15 13.91
CA ASP A 52 11.96 12.21 13.05
C ASP A 52 10.79 12.88 12.28
N GLY A 53 10.75 14.21 12.29
CA GLY A 53 9.86 15.01 11.45
C GLY A 53 8.50 15.36 12.06
N VAL A 54 7.73 16.13 11.28
CA VAL A 54 6.35 16.52 11.56
C VAL A 54 5.44 15.96 10.48
N TRP A 55 4.37 15.30 10.91
CA TRP A 55 3.51 14.49 10.04
C TRP A 55 2.06 14.93 10.14
N LEU A 56 1.46 15.28 9.01
CA LEU A 56 0.06 15.68 8.94
C LEU A 56 -0.82 14.47 8.62
N VAL A 57 -1.73 14.12 9.51
CA VAL A 57 -2.79 13.13 9.31
C VAL A 57 -4.08 13.88 9.02
N GLU A 58 -4.50 13.90 7.77
CA GLU A 58 -5.78 14.48 7.38
C GLU A 58 -6.89 13.46 7.65
N LEU A 59 -7.67 13.65 8.72
CA LEU A 59 -8.80 12.77 9.01
C LEU A 59 -10.08 13.20 8.30
N ALA A 60 -10.14 14.40 7.72
CA ALA A 60 -11.32 14.88 7.00
C ALA A 60 -11.97 13.91 5.97
N PRO A 61 -11.21 13.07 5.22
CA PRO A 61 -11.80 12.09 4.30
C PRO A 61 -12.17 10.73 4.96
N VAL A 62 -12.02 10.59 6.29
CA VAL A 62 -12.15 9.33 7.04
C VAL A 62 -13.54 9.21 7.68
N ASP A 63 -14.48 8.60 6.97
CA ASP A 63 -15.85 8.43 7.48
C ASP A 63 -16.01 7.29 8.50
N ASP A 64 -15.19 6.24 8.40
CA ASP A 64 -15.24 5.07 9.28
C ASP A 64 -14.23 5.22 10.44
N PRO A 65 -14.65 5.16 11.71
CA PRO A 65 -13.74 5.18 12.85
C PRO A 65 -12.65 4.08 12.80
N GLU A 66 -12.91 2.93 12.16
CA GLU A 66 -11.91 1.85 12.03
C GLU A 66 -10.74 2.25 11.10
N ASP A 67 -10.97 3.16 10.15
CA ASP A 67 -9.99 3.63 9.17
C ASP A 67 -9.02 4.70 9.73
N VAL A 68 -9.28 5.26 10.92
CA VAL A 68 -8.50 6.38 11.48
C VAL A 68 -7.04 6.00 11.72
N ALA A 69 -6.80 4.81 12.25
CA ALA A 69 -5.46 4.31 12.46
C ALA A 69 -4.76 4.03 11.12
N GLU A 70 -5.49 3.56 10.11
CA GLU A 70 -4.95 3.36 8.77
C GLU A 70 -4.63 4.70 8.08
N ALA A 71 -5.47 5.71 8.23
CA ALA A 71 -5.21 7.06 7.71
C ALA A 71 -3.96 7.69 8.36
N ALA A 72 -3.77 7.50 9.67
CA ALA A 72 -2.56 7.92 10.37
C ALA A 72 -1.32 7.18 9.87
N LEU A 73 -1.41 5.87 9.66
CA LEU A 73 -0.36 5.07 9.04
C LEU A 73 -0.06 5.52 7.60
N ALA A 74 -1.08 5.79 6.80
CA ALA A 74 -0.96 6.23 5.41
C ALA A 74 -0.30 7.62 5.31
N ALA A 75 -0.70 8.57 6.16
CA ALA A 75 -0.12 9.90 6.25
C ALA A 75 1.36 9.89 6.60
N LEU A 76 1.76 8.93 7.42
CA LEU A 76 3.14 8.70 7.77
C LEU A 76 3.92 8.08 6.55
N GLY A 77 3.26 7.41 5.59
CA GLY A 77 3.87 6.68 4.45
C GLY A 77 3.66 7.24 3.04
N ALA A 78 2.80 8.24 2.90
CA ALA A 78 2.65 9.03 1.69
C ALA A 78 3.83 10.00 1.54
N ARG A 79 4.33 10.14 0.31
CA ARG A 79 5.50 10.98 -0.02
C ARG A 79 5.22 12.49 0.12
N GLU A 80 4.02 12.91 0.57
CA GLU A 80 3.52 14.28 0.45
C GLU A 80 3.09 14.98 1.76
N THR A 81 2.92 14.28 2.88
CA THR A 81 2.42 14.86 4.16
C THR A 81 3.52 15.38 5.09
N LYS A 82 4.67 15.73 4.52
CA LYS A 82 5.89 16.02 5.27
C LYS A 82 6.30 17.49 5.19
N LEU A 83 6.09 18.23 6.28
CA LEU A 83 6.33 19.67 6.29
C LEU A 83 7.83 20.08 6.29
N ARG A 84 8.79 19.17 6.56
CA ARG A 84 10.24 19.13 6.13
C ARG A 84 11.10 18.26 7.07
N GLY A 85 12.07 17.51 6.52
CA GLY A 85 13.19 16.82 7.23
C GLY A 85 13.06 15.30 7.48
N ALA A 86 14.09 14.50 7.11
CA ALA A 86 14.39 13.09 7.48
C ALA A 86 13.62 11.88 6.85
N SER A 87 14.09 11.36 5.70
CA SER A 87 13.77 10.04 5.07
C SER A 87 12.30 9.61 4.94
N ALA A 88 11.69 9.85 3.77
CA ALA A 88 10.37 9.32 3.38
C ALA A 88 10.39 7.81 3.05
N GLU A 89 11.34 7.05 3.57
CA GLU A 89 11.66 5.66 3.20
C GLU A 89 11.15 4.60 4.19
N GLU A 90 10.60 4.99 5.34
CA GLU A 90 10.40 4.08 6.48
C GLU A 90 8.95 3.63 6.70
N LEU A 91 7.99 4.07 5.86
CA LEU A 91 6.57 4.01 6.24
C LEU A 91 5.56 3.46 5.22
N ARG A 92 6.00 2.97 4.06
CA ARG A 92 5.17 2.10 3.19
C ARG A 92 5.06 0.66 3.71
N ALA A 93 4.90 0.56 5.01
CA ALA A 93 5.67 -0.36 5.81
C ALA A 93 4.74 -1.04 6.87
N LEU A 94 3.69 -0.35 7.28
CA LEU A 94 2.88 -0.81 8.41
C LEU A 94 1.69 -1.65 7.96
N THR A 95 1.64 -2.05 6.69
CA THR A 95 0.46 -2.63 6.07
C THR A 95 0.32 -4.15 6.29
N ASP A 96 1.33 -4.85 6.84
CA ASP A 96 1.46 -6.29 6.58
C ASP A 96 1.84 -7.25 7.73
N ARG A 97 1.42 -6.99 8.98
CA ARG A 97 1.50 -7.98 10.07
C ARG A 97 0.12 -8.38 10.61
N GLY A 98 -0.24 -9.65 10.46
CA GLY A 98 -1.46 -10.25 11.01
C GLY A 98 -1.51 -10.21 12.53
N GLY A 99 -2.71 -9.98 13.07
CA GLY A 99 -3.03 -10.01 14.51
C GLY A 99 -3.10 -8.66 15.20
N ASP A 100 -2.28 -7.69 14.78
CA ASP A 100 -2.24 -6.36 15.38
C ASP A 100 -3.17 -5.39 14.67
N THR A 101 -3.98 -4.66 15.45
CA THR A 101 -4.84 -3.60 14.91
C THR A 101 -3.97 -2.55 14.21
N SER A 102 -4.50 -1.81 13.22
CA SER A 102 -3.78 -0.69 12.57
C SER A 102 -3.18 0.29 13.60
N LEU A 103 -3.80 0.36 14.78
CA LEU A 103 -3.36 1.15 15.91
C LEU A 103 -2.11 0.60 16.62
N ASP A 104 -2.00 -0.72 16.76
CA ASP A 104 -0.83 -1.38 17.38
C ASP A 104 0.42 -1.17 16.52
N ARG A 105 0.26 -1.30 15.20
CA ARG A 105 1.29 -1.03 14.21
C ARG A 105 1.79 0.41 14.29
N LEU A 106 0.85 1.37 14.33
CA LEU A 106 1.16 2.79 14.48
C LEU A 106 1.93 3.08 15.78
N ALA A 107 1.56 2.42 16.88
CA ALA A 107 2.26 2.54 18.15
C ALA A 107 3.68 1.93 18.08
N GLU A 108 3.88 0.77 17.47
CA GLU A 108 5.23 0.19 17.26
C GLU A 108 6.13 1.15 16.47
N HIS A 109 5.62 1.72 15.37
CA HIS A 109 6.35 2.71 14.57
C HIS A 109 6.76 3.94 15.39
N CYS A 110 5.85 4.42 16.24
CA CYS A 110 6.08 5.61 17.04
C CYS A 110 6.98 5.35 18.25
N ALA A 111 7.10 4.10 18.72
CA ALA A 111 7.69 3.75 20.02
C ALA A 111 9.13 4.25 20.22
N ARG A 112 9.95 4.23 19.15
CA ARG A 112 11.38 4.60 19.18
C ARG A 112 11.68 5.99 18.62
N ARG A 113 10.67 6.70 18.10
CA ARG A 113 10.82 7.98 17.38
C ARG A 113 10.45 9.19 18.24
N ARG A 114 11.06 10.32 17.91
CA ARG A 114 10.77 11.66 18.42
C ARG A 114 10.20 12.51 17.30
N LEU A 115 8.88 12.42 17.12
CA LEU A 115 8.13 13.09 16.06
C LEU A 115 6.91 13.85 16.62
N LEU A 116 6.37 14.74 15.78
CA LEU A 116 5.08 15.40 16.00
C LEU A 116 4.04 14.83 15.02
N LEU A 117 2.95 14.28 15.56
CA LEU A 117 1.76 13.92 14.78
C LEU A 117 0.77 15.07 14.84
N VAL A 118 0.40 15.61 13.68
CA VAL A 118 -0.67 16.59 13.54
C VAL A 118 -1.93 15.83 13.11
N LEU A 119 -2.85 15.58 14.04
CA LEU A 119 -4.14 14.96 13.73
C LEU A 119 -5.11 16.08 13.35
N ASP A 120 -5.42 16.19 12.06
CA ASP A 120 -6.29 17.26 11.58
C ASP A 120 -7.72 16.77 11.39
N ASN A 121 -8.68 17.60 11.82
CA ASN A 121 -10.11 17.37 11.72
C ASN A 121 -10.63 16.14 12.48
N CYS A 122 -10.34 16.02 13.78
CA CYS A 122 -10.77 14.87 14.56
C CYS A 122 -12.28 14.80 14.82
N GLU A 123 -13.05 15.86 14.56
CA GLU A 123 -14.42 16.04 15.09
C GLU A 123 -15.48 14.99 14.68
N HIS A 124 -15.30 14.31 13.56
CA HIS A 124 -16.24 13.28 13.08
C HIS A 124 -15.83 11.86 13.52
N VAL A 125 -14.60 11.69 13.99
CA VAL A 125 -13.99 10.41 14.42
C VAL A 125 -13.34 10.50 15.80
N ILE A 126 -13.88 11.34 16.68
CA ILE A 126 -13.25 11.72 17.96
C ILE A 126 -12.91 10.52 18.82
N GLY A 127 -13.81 9.55 18.92
CA GLY A 127 -13.57 8.32 19.70
C GLY A 127 -12.33 7.58 19.22
N ALA A 128 -12.26 7.30 17.92
CA ALA A 128 -11.11 6.61 17.32
C ALA A 128 -9.83 7.45 17.34
N ALA A 129 -9.92 8.77 17.14
CA ALA A 129 -8.77 9.67 17.26
C ALA A 129 -8.24 9.76 18.71
N ALA A 130 -9.13 9.72 19.70
CA ALA A 130 -8.80 9.69 21.12
C ALA A 130 -8.15 8.36 21.51
N ASP A 131 -8.72 7.23 21.09
CA ASP A 131 -8.14 5.90 21.29
C ASP A 131 -6.74 5.80 20.66
N LEU A 132 -6.59 6.39 19.47
CA LEU A 132 -5.30 6.47 18.80
C LEU A 132 -4.28 7.29 19.58
N ALA A 133 -4.66 8.48 20.01
CA ALA A 133 -3.80 9.36 20.79
C ALA A 133 -3.44 8.74 22.16
N ASP A 134 -4.39 8.15 22.89
CA ASP A 134 -4.13 7.52 24.19
C ASP A 134 -3.14 6.35 24.04
N ARG A 135 -3.33 5.51 23.02
CA ARG A 135 -2.43 4.38 22.75
C ARG A 135 -1.01 4.85 22.42
N ILE A 136 -0.86 5.79 21.48
CA ILE A 136 0.46 6.30 21.07
C ILE A 136 1.15 6.97 22.25
N LEU A 137 0.45 7.84 22.98
CA LEU A 137 1.04 8.56 24.10
C LEU A 137 1.45 7.62 25.24
N THR A 138 0.73 6.51 25.43
CA THR A 138 1.06 5.49 26.42
C THR A 138 2.31 4.69 26.02
N HIS A 139 2.44 4.29 24.76
CA HIS A 139 3.50 3.37 24.32
C HIS A 139 4.73 4.06 23.70
N CYS A 140 4.62 5.33 23.31
CA CYS A 140 5.61 6.02 22.49
C CYS A 140 6.10 7.31 23.16
N PRO A 141 7.02 7.26 24.14
CA PRO A 141 7.35 8.41 24.99
C PRO A 141 7.96 9.59 24.22
N GLY A 142 8.54 9.36 23.04
CA GLY A 142 9.13 10.40 22.19
C GLY A 142 8.12 11.15 21.31
N VAL A 143 6.87 10.66 21.20
CA VAL A 143 5.86 11.26 20.33
C VAL A 143 5.06 12.34 21.05
N GLN A 144 4.81 13.41 20.31
CA GLN A 144 3.86 14.48 20.66
C GLN A 144 2.77 14.56 19.61
N ILE A 145 1.58 14.97 20.03
CA ILE A 145 0.40 15.07 19.18
C ILE A 145 -0.14 16.50 19.24
N LEU A 146 -0.37 17.09 18.07
CA LEU A 146 -1.11 18.34 17.88
C LEU A 146 -2.41 18.00 17.15
N ALA A 147 -3.53 17.92 17.88
CA ALA A 147 -4.82 17.62 17.28
C ALA A 147 -5.58 18.91 16.94
N THR A 148 -6.43 18.88 15.92
CA THR A 148 -7.45 19.90 15.68
C THR A 148 -8.83 19.28 15.78
N SER A 149 -9.73 19.91 16.56
CA SER A 149 -11.07 19.38 16.79
C SER A 149 -12.07 20.48 17.17
N ARG A 150 -13.38 20.21 16.99
CA ARG A 150 -14.49 21.04 17.51
C ARG A 150 -14.75 20.80 19.00
N GLU A 151 -14.40 19.62 19.53
CA GLU A 151 -14.54 19.25 20.94
C GLU A 151 -13.29 18.51 21.45
N PRO A 152 -13.04 18.47 22.78
CA PRO A 152 -11.87 17.78 23.36
C PRO A 152 -11.80 16.30 22.96
N LEU A 153 -10.59 15.75 22.78
CA LEU A 153 -10.42 14.31 22.54
C LEU A 153 -10.69 13.50 23.83
N GLY A 154 -10.46 14.08 25.01
CA GLY A 154 -10.75 13.43 26.29
C GLY A 154 -9.65 12.47 26.77
N VAL A 155 -8.42 12.63 26.25
CA VAL A 155 -7.26 11.79 26.58
C VAL A 155 -6.53 12.33 27.81
N ARG A 156 -5.94 11.44 28.63
CA ARG A 156 -5.22 11.87 29.84
C ARG A 156 -3.98 12.69 29.48
N GLY A 157 -3.84 13.87 30.09
CA GLY A 157 -2.72 14.78 29.83
C GLY A 157 -2.91 15.67 28.59
N GLU A 158 -4.11 15.69 28.02
CA GLU A 158 -4.51 16.64 26.97
C GLU A 158 -4.46 18.09 27.47
N ALA A 159 -3.67 18.92 26.80
CA ALA A 159 -3.68 20.36 26.96
C ALA A 159 -4.60 20.99 25.90
N LEU A 160 -5.70 21.60 26.35
CA LEU A 160 -6.65 22.24 25.46
C LEU A 160 -6.19 23.66 25.14
N ARG A 161 -6.08 23.96 23.84
CA ARG A 161 -5.76 25.29 23.34
C ARG A 161 -6.94 25.85 22.55
N PRO A 162 -7.77 26.72 23.17
CA PRO A 162 -8.82 27.42 22.44
C PRO A 162 -8.22 28.27 21.32
N VAL A 163 -8.67 28.04 20.09
CA VAL A 163 -8.37 28.89 18.95
C VAL A 163 -9.48 29.94 18.88
N ASP A 164 -9.20 31.08 19.50
CA ASP A 164 -10.13 32.21 19.46
C ASP A 164 -10.18 32.82 18.05
N PRO A 165 -11.29 33.46 17.67
CA PRO A 165 -11.36 34.20 16.43
C PRO A 165 -10.31 35.31 16.35
N LEU A 166 -10.08 35.82 15.13
CA LEU A 166 -9.10 36.89 14.96
C LEU A 166 -9.56 38.14 15.72
N PRO A 167 -8.67 38.77 16.51
CA PRO A 167 -8.99 40.05 17.14
C PRO A 167 -9.23 41.12 16.09
N ASP A 168 -10.07 42.12 16.39
CA ASP A 168 -10.54 43.12 15.42
C ASP A 168 -9.43 43.73 14.52
N PRO A 169 -8.23 44.12 15.04
CA PRO A 169 -7.18 44.66 14.18
C PRO A 169 -6.65 43.65 13.15
N VAL A 170 -6.62 42.37 13.51
CA VAL A 170 -6.15 41.28 12.64
C VAL A 170 -7.24 40.85 11.67
N ALA A 171 -8.50 40.79 12.13
CA ALA A 171 -9.65 40.53 11.26
C ALA A 171 -9.78 41.60 10.16
N LEU A 172 -9.57 42.88 10.50
CA LEU A 172 -9.51 43.99 9.54
C LEU A 172 -8.33 43.85 8.57
N ARG A 173 -7.15 43.43 9.05
CA ARG A 173 -5.98 43.17 8.20
C ARG A 173 -6.25 42.05 7.21
N LEU A 174 -6.92 40.97 7.64
CA LEU A 174 -7.35 39.88 6.77
C LEU A 174 -8.39 40.35 5.74
N LEU A 175 -9.38 41.14 6.17
CA LEU A 175 -10.38 41.74 5.27
C LEU A 175 -9.71 42.67 4.24
N GLN A 176 -8.74 43.49 4.65
CA GLN A 176 -7.95 44.35 3.77
C GLN A 176 -7.21 43.51 2.72
N ASP A 177 -6.47 42.49 3.15
CA ASP A 177 -5.66 41.64 2.28
C ASP A 177 -6.54 40.91 1.24
N ARG A 178 -7.60 40.24 1.71
CA ARG A 178 -8.52 39.47 0.85
C ARG A 178 -9.39 40.38 -0.01
N GLY A 179 -9.84 41.51 0.52
CA GLY A 179 -10.65 42.48 -0.22
C GLY A 179 -9.86 43.20 -1.30
N SER A 180 -8.57 43.47 -1.08
CA SER A 180 -7.68 44.04 -2.11
C SER A 180 -7.44 43.08 -3.26
N ALA A 181 -7.31 41.78 -2.94
CA ALA A 181 -7.21 40.72 -3.94
C ALA A 181 -8.53 40.54 -4.72
N ALA A 182 -9.68 40.71 -4.06
CA ALA A 182 -10.99 40.60 -4.69
C ALA A 182 -11.32 41.82 -5.56
N ARG A 183 -11.03 43.04 -5.10
CA ARG A 183 -11.31 44.31 -5.78
C ARG A 183 -10.11 45.25 -5.68
N ALA A 184 -9.50 45.55 -6.83
CA ALA A 184 -8.43 46.52 -6.92
C ALA A 184 -8.87 47.89 -6.34
N GLY A 185 -8.03 48.46 -5.47
CA GLY A 185 -8.30 49.73 -4.79
C GLY A 185 -9.22 49.65 -3.57
N PHE A 186 -9.62 48.45 -3.13
CA PHE A 186 -10.30 48.29 -1.85
C PHE A 186 -9.39 48.69 -0.68
N SER A 187 -9.91 49.52 0.22
CA SER A 187 -9.28 49.83 1.51
C SER A 187 -10.32 49.83 2.63
N VAL A 188 -10.00 49.18 3.74
CA VAL A 188 -10.80 49.22 4.97
C VAL A 188 -10.86 50.62 5.55
N ASP A 189 -9.87 51.48 5.27
CA ASP A 189 -9.82 52.88 5.74
C ASP A 189 -10.81 53.79 5.00
N ALA A 190 -11.31 53.35 3.83
CA ALA A 190 -12.28 54.12 3.05
C ALA A 190 -13.69 54.09 3.67
N ASP A 191 -14.05 53.01 4.36
CA ASP A 191 -15.29 52.87 5.15
C ASP A 191 -15.02 51.99 6.40
N PRO A 192 -14.34 52.55 7.41
CA PRO A 192 -13.90 51.79 8.57
C PRO A 192 -15.09 51.31 9.41
N ALA A 193 -16.21 52.05 9.41
CA ALA A 193 -17.42 51.66 10.11
C ALA A 193 -18.02 50.38 9.53
N ALA A 194 -18.14 50.28 8.21
CA ALA A 194 -18.62 49.05 7.57
C ALA A 194 -17.62 47.90 7.72
N ALA A 195 -16.32 48.14 7.59
CA ALA A 195 -15.30 47.09 7.75
C ALA A 195 -15.29 46.48 9.16
N ILE A 196 -15.34 47.32 10.21
CA ILE A 196 -15.45 46.88 11.60
C ILE A 196 -16.76 46.10 11.80
N GLU A 197 -17.87 46.59 11.25
CA GLU A 197 -19.16 45.95 11.36
C GLU A 197 -19.19 44.55 10.71
N ILE A 198 -18.57 44.39 9.53
CA ILE A 198 -18.41 43.08 8.87
C ILE A 198 -17.60 42.15 9.77
N CYS A 199 -16.39 42.53 10.18
CA CYS A 199 -15.52 41.68 11.00
C CYS A 199 -16.20 41.26 12.32
N ARG A 200 -16.89 42.20 12.98
CA ARG A 200 -17.63 41.94 14.22
C ARG A 200 -18.79 40.95 14.02
N ARG A 201 -19.53 41.07 12.90
CA ARG A 201 -20.68 40.20 12.61
C ARG A 201 -20.28 38.81 12.14
N LEU A 202 -19.10 38.68 11.56
CA LEU A 202 -18.49 37.40 11.20
C LEU A 202 -17.73 36.78 12.39
N ASP A 203 -17.87 37.34 13.58
CA ASP A 203 -17.21 36.94 14.82
C ASP A 203 -15.69 36.80 14.68
N GLY A 204 -15.03 37.55 13.78
CA GLY A 204 -13.59 37.43 13.54
C GLY A 204 -13.14 36.10 12.90
N MET A 205 -14.06 35.28 12.37
CA MET A 205 -13.72 33.97 11.79
C MET A 205 -13.02 34.11 10.42
N PRO A 206 -11.79 33.59 10.26
CA PRO A 206 -11.03 33.74 9.03
C PRO A 206 -11.77 33.31 7.76
N LEU A 207 -12.35 32.11 7.75
CA LEU A 207 -13.06 31.60 6.57
C LEU A 207 -14.30 32.44 6.24
N ALA A 208 -15.03 32.89 7.25
CA ALA A 208 -16.20 33.74 7.06
C ALA A 208 -15.80 35.12 6.49
N ILE A 209 -14.68 35.67 6.95
CA ILE A 209 -14.10 36.91 6.41
C ILE A 209 -13.65 36.72 4.96
N GLU A 210 -13.01 35.60 4.63
CA GLU A 210 -12.60 35.28 3.26
C GLU A 210 -13.79 35.17 2.31
N LEU A 211 -14.84 34.44 2.72
CA LEU A 211 -16.09 34.32 1.95
C LEU A 211 -16.79 35.67 1.77
N ALA A 212 -16.79 36.53 2.79
CA ALA A 212 -17.37 37.87 2.71
C ALA A 212 -16.51 38.81 1.84
N ALA A 213 -15.18 38.74 1.95
CA ALA A 213 -14.24 39.54 1.17
C ALA A 213 -14.34 39.23 -0.32
N ALA A 214 -14.55 37.97 -0.70
CA ALA A 214 -14.82 37.57 -2.09
C ALA A 214 -16.03 38.31 -2.69
N ARG A 215 -16.99 38.77 -1.88
CA ARG A 215 -18.19 39.52 -2.33
C ARG A 215 -17.94 41.00 -2.60
N LEU A 216 -16.77 41.54 -2.24
CA LEU A 216 -16.40 42.94 -2.51
C LEU A 216 -16.30 43.27 -4.01
N ARG A 217 -16.26 42.24 -4.87
CA ARG A 217 -16.38 42.36 -6.33
C ARG A 217 -17.75 42.90 -6.78
N LEU A 218 -18.81 42.56 -6.07
CA LEU A 218 -20.20 42.84 -6.45
C LEU A 218 -20.91 43.79 -5.49
N LEU A 219 -20.46 43.84 -4.24
CA LEU A 219 -21.10 44.58 -3.16
C LEU A 219 -20.12 45.54 -2.51
N THR A 220 -20.62 46.71 -2.11
CA THR A 220 -19.87 47.61 -1.24
C THR A 220 -19.78 47.05 0.18
N PRO A 221 -18.77 47.45 0.98
CA PRO A 221 -18.66 47.02 2.38
C PRO A 221 -19.96 47.25 3.17
N ARG A 222 -20.61 48.40 2.97
CA ARG A 222 -21.88 48.70 3.64
C ARG A 222 -23.00 47.72 3.27
N GLN A 223 -23.12 47.37 1.98
CA GLN A 223 -24.11 46.38 1.53
C GLN A 223 -23.82 44.97 2.07
N ILE A 224 -22.55 44.60 2.24
CA ILE A 224 -22.17 43.32 2.86
C ILE A 224 -22.58 43.34 4.34
N ALA A 225 -22.25 44.42 5.06
CA ALA A 225 -22.66 44.59 6.45
C ALA A 225 -24.19 44.45 6.60
N ASP A 226 -24.98 45.23 5.85
CA ASP A 226 -26.44 45.23 5.94
C ASP A 226 -27.04 43.84 5.66
N ARG A 227 -26.57 43.13 4.62
CA ARG A 227 -27.07 41.78 4.28
C ARG A 227 -26.74 40.72 5.32
N LEU A 228 -25.59 40.83 5.98
CA LEU A 228 -25.27 39.98 7.13
C LEU A 228 -26.26 40.25 8.30
N ASP A 229 -26.77 41.48 8.48
CA ASP A 229 -27.77 41.79 9.53
C ASP A 229 -29.04 40.98 9.31
N ASP A 230 -29.56 41.11 8.09
CA ASP A 230 -30.88 40.61 7.76
C ASP A 230 -30.92 39.09 7.92
N ARG A 231 -29.83 38.42 7.52
CA ARG A 231 -29.70 36.96 7.62
C ARG A 231 -29.58 36.48 9.06
N PHE A 232 -28.78 37.16 9.89
CA PHE A 232 -28.68 36.82 11.30
C PHE A 232 -29.97 37.12 12.08
N ARG A 233 -30.73 38.16 11.72
CA ARG A 233 -32.06 38.43 12.27
C ARG A 233 -33.08 37.34 11.93
N LEU A 234 -33.02 36.79 10.72
CA LEU A 234 -33.89 35.70 10.27
C LEU A 234 -33.63 34.40 11.05
N LEU A 235 -32.36 34.07 11.32
CA LEU A 235 -31.97 32.88 12.09
C LEU A 235 -32.27 32.98 13.60
N THR A 236 -32.28 34.20 14.15
CA THR A 236 -32.53 34.47 15.58
C THR A 236 -33.98 34.82 15.91
N GLY A 237 -34.89 34.77 14.94
CA GLY A 237 -36.30 35.15 15.13
C GLY A 237 -36.49 36.61 15.55
N GLY A 238 -35.56 37.50 15.18
CA GLY A 238 -35.57 38.92 15.55
C GLY A 238 -34.92 39.25 16.90
N SER A 239 -34.33 38.27 17.61
CA SER A 239 -33.53 38.51 18.82
C SER A 239 -32.13 39.04 18.47
N ARG A 240 -31.65 40.08 19.17
CA ARG A 240 -30.28 40.64 19.00
C ARG A 240 -29.18 39.78 19.66
N THR A 241 -29.46 38.51 19.94
CA THR A 241 -28.51 37.58 20.57
C THR A 241 -27.43 37.15 19.57
N VAL A 242 -26.17 37.16 20.02
CA VAL A 242 -25.02 36.63 19.27
C VAL A 242 -25.26 35.15 18.96
N LEU A 243 -25.12 34.76 17.69
CA LEU A 243 -25.26 33.37 17.28
C LEU A 243 -24.06 32.53 17.75
N PRO A 244 -24.25 31.24 18.10
CA PRO A 244 -23.14 30.31 18.24
C PRO A 244 -22.26 30.31 16.98
N ARG A 245 -20.93 30.33 17.13
CA ARG A 245 -19.94 30.51 16.04
C ARG A 245 -20.13 29.53 14.85
N GLN A 246 -20.54 28.29 15.12
CA GLN A 246 -20.86 27.29 14.09
C GLN A 246 -22.05 27.70 13.21
N GLN A 247 -23.05 28.37 13.79
CA GLN A 247 -24.19 28.92 13.06
C GLN A 247 -23.79 30.15 12.24
N THR A 248 -22.85 30.98 12.73
CA THR A 248 -22.29 32.10 11.96
C THR A 248 -21.59 31.61 10.68
N LEU A 249 -20.74 30.57 10.75
CA LEU A 249 -20.09 30.04 9.56
C LEU A 249 -21.08 29.35 8.60
N ARG A 250 -21.97 28.49 9.10
CA ARG A 250 -23.02 27.85 8.27
C ARG A 250 -23.89 28.90 7.59
N ALA A 251 -24.24 29.98 8.28
CA ALA A 251 -24.98 31.10 7.69
C ALA A 251 -24.19 31.85 6.62
N VAL A 252 -22.86 31.91 6.68
CA VAL A 252 -22.05 32.55 5.64
C VAL A 252 -21.88 31.61 4.43
N VAL A 253 -21.75 30.30 4.65
CA VAL A 253 -21.75 29.29 3.58
C VAL A 253 -23.11 29.21 2.89
N ASP A 254 -24.20 29.13 3.65
CA ASP A 254 -25.57 29.19 3.15
C ASP A 254 -25.82 30.48 2.33
N TRP A 255 -25.32 31.64 2.79
CA TRP A 255 -25.42 32.88 2.03
C TRP A 255 -24.60 32.82 0.74
N SER A 256 -23.40 32.25 0.84
CA SER A 256 -22.52 32.08 -0.31
C SER A 256 -23.13 31.16 -1.36
N TRP A 257 -23.85 30.13 -0.94
CA TRP A 257 -24.65 29.21 -1.74
C TRP A 257 -25.86 29.90 -2.38
N ASP A 258 -26.62 30.71 -1.63
CA ASP A 258 -27.77 31.46 -2.15
C ASP A 258 -27.39 32.45 -3.26
N LEU A 259 -26.14 32.92 -3.26
CA LEU A 259 -25.60 33.81 -4.28
C LEU A 259 -25.06 33.09 -5.51
N LEU A 260 -24.95 31.77 -5.49
CA LEU A 260 -24.60 30.98 -6.65
C LEU A 260 -25.80 30.86 -7.59
N ASP A 261 -25.53 30.86 -8.90
CA ASP A 261 -26.54 30.45 -9.87
C ASP A 261 -26.78 28.93 -9.81
N ALA A 262 -27.76 28.46 -10.58
CA ALA A 262 -28.15 27.06 -10.55
C ALA A 262 -27.06 26.10 -11.05
N SER A 263 -26.24 26.52 -12.02
CA SER A 263 -25.14 25.72 -12.58
C SER A 263 -23.97 25.64 -11.61
N GLU A 264 -23.64 26.75 -10.94
CA GLU A 264 -22.61 26.79 -9.91
C GLU A 264 -22.96 25.94 -8.69
N ARG A 265 -24.23 25.94 -8.25
CA ARG A 265 -24.71 25.06 -7.17
C ARG A 265 -24.61 23.59 -7.55
N ALA A 266 -24.96 23.26 -8.80
CA ALA A 266 -24.86 21.90 -9.32
C ALA A 266 -23.40 21.43 -9.30
N VAL A 267 -22.46 22.19 -9.87
CA VAL A 267 -21.03 21.84 -9.86
C VAL A 267 -20.49 21.74 -8.43
N LEU A 268 -20.78 22.71 -7.56
CA LEU A 268 -20.28 22.69 -6.18
C LEU A 268 -20.81 21.47 -5.40
N GLY A 269 -22.09 21.15 -5.55
CA GLY A 269 -22.70 19.93 -5.00
C GLY A 269 -22.00 18.68 -5.53
N ARG A 270 -21.83 18.57 -6.84
CA ARG A 270 -21.23 17.40 -7.50
C ARG A 270 -19.75 17.20 -7.13
N LEU A 271 -18.99 18.28 -6.87
CA LEU A 271 -17.60 18.19 -6.42
C LEU A 271 -17.44 17.54 -5.04
N SER A 272 -18.50 17.45 -4.24
CA SER A 272 -18.42 16.83 -2.91
C SER A 272 -18.24 15.31 -2.96
N VAL A 273 -18.33 14.67 -4.13
CA VAL A 273 -18.14 13.22 -4.27
C VAL A 273 -16.68 12.78 -4.33
N PHE A 274 -15.74 13.72 -4.52
CA PHE A 274 -14.30 13.46 -4.58
C PHE A 274 -13.70 13.49 -3.17
N ALA A 275 -12.90 12.47 -2.83
CA ALA A 275 -12.21 12.37 -1.54
C ALA A 275 -10.84 13.07 -1.56
N GLY A 276 -10.10 12.96 -2.67
CA GLY A 276 -8.74 13.53 -2.84
C GLY A 276 -8.68 14.79 -3.71
N GLY A 277 -9.81 15.49 -3.86
CA GLY A 277 -9.98 16.49 -4.92
C GLY A 277 -9.94 15.86 -6.31
N CYS A 278 -9.80 16.70 -7.33
CA CYS A 278 -9.83 16.28 -8.74
C CYS A 278 -8.98 17.19 -9.61
N ASP A 279 -8.54 16.68 -10.76
CA ASP A 279 -8.11 17.54 -11.86
C ASP A 279 -9.31 18.01 -12.70
N LEU A 280 -9.04 18.83 -13.71
CA LEU A 280 -10.09 19.40 -14.56
C LEU A 280 -10.84 18.33 -15.36
N GLU A 281 -10.14 17.32 -15.87
CA GLU A 281 -10.74 16.24 -16.67
C GLU A 281 -11.73 15.42 -15.83
N ALA A 282 -11.33 15.06 -14.61
CA ALA A 282 -12.20 14.38 -13.66
C ALA A 282 -13.40 15.24 -13.27
N ALA A 283 -13.20 16.55 -13.04
CA ALA A 283 -14.30 17.46 -12.75
C ALA A 283 -15.29 17.56 -13.92
N GLU A 284 -14.81 17.65 -15.16
CA GLU A 284 -15.65 17.67 -16.36
C GLU A 284 -16.46 16.38 -16.51
N ALA A 285 -15.82 15.21 -16.33
CA ALA A 285 -16.47 13.92 -16.45
C ALA A 285 -17.55 13.68 -15.38
N VAL A 286 -17.36 14.20 -14.17
CA VAL A 286 -18.25 13.96 -13.03
C VAL A 286 -19.31 15.05 -12.87
N CYS A 287 -18.98 16.31 -13.15
CA CYS A 287 -19.86 17.44 -12.88
C CYS A 287 -20.71 17.86 -14.09
N ALA A 288 -20.37 17.45 -15.31
CA ALA A 288 -21.20 17.72 -16.48
C ALA A 288 -22.41 16.78 -16.56
N ASP A 289 -23.50 17.26 -17.15
CA ASP A 289 -24.62 16.44 -17.57
C ASP A 289 -24.35 15.86 -18.96
N GLU A 290 -24.73 14.61 -19.19
CA GLU A 290 -24.67 14.01 -20.51
C GLU A 290 -25.56 14.82 -21.45
N THR A 291 -24.95 15.56 -22.37
CA THR A 291 -25.70 16.10 -23.51
C THR A 291 -26.12 14.92 -24.35
N ASP A 292 -27.42 14.60 -24.39
CA ASP A 292 -28.00 13.71 -25.38
C ASP A 292 -27.48 14.13 -26.77
N GLY A 293 -26.49 13.39 -27.25
CA GLY A 293 -25.88 13.58 -28.55
C GLY A 293 -26.93 13.28 -29.61
N THR A 294 -27.66 14.31 -30.03
CA THR A 294 -28.61 14.19 -31.13
C THR A 294 -27.82 13.98 -32.42
N ALA A 295 -27.82 12.73 -32.88
CA ALA A 295 -27.71 12.29 -34.27
C ALA A 295 -27.08 13.29 -35.25
N ALA A 296 -25.76 13.24 -35.40
CA ALA A 296 -25.09 13.60 -36.64
C ALA A 296 -24.96 12.37 -37.55
N THR A 297 -26.09 11.82 -38.00
CA THR A 297 -26.15 10.96 -39.19
C THR A 297 -27.17 11.54 -40.15
N GLY A 298 -26.67 12.29 -41.13
CA GLY A 298 -27.47 12.84 -42.22
C GLY A 298 -27.88 11.76 -43.24
N GLY A 299 -29.14 11.83 -43.67
CA GLY A 299 -29.70 11.21 -44.88
C GLY A 299 -30.19 9.77 -44.68
N THR A 300 -31.41 9.36 -45.03
CA THR A 300 -32.44 9.93 -45.91
C THR A 300 -33.76 9.21 -45.65
N ALA A 301 -34.85 9.91 -45.94
CA ALA A 301 -36.25 9.58 -45.65
C ALA A 301 -36.76 8.19 -46.12
N ALA A 302 -37.70 7.63 -45.36
CA ALA A 302 -38.89 6.97 -45.91
C ALA A 302 -40.07 7.03 -44.92
N THR A 303 -41.15 7.58 -45.43
CA THR A 303 -42.49 7.83 -44.86
C THR A 303 -43.25 6.56 -44.44
N GLY A 304 -44.06 6.67 -43.38
CA GLY A 304 -45.12 5.69 -43.08
C GLY A 304 -46.01 6.09 -41.89
N ARG A 305 -47.16 6.71 -42.20
CA ARG A 305 -48.32 6.97 -41.31
C ARG A 305 -48.73 5.70 -40.54
N THR A 306 -49.27 5.74 -39.32
CA THR A 306 -50.65 6.18 -39.01
C THR A 306 -50.89 6.40 -37.52
N ALA A 307 -51.72 7.40 -37.23
CA ALA A 307 -52.31 7.72 -35.93
C ALA A 307 -53.30 6.65 -35.44
N ALA A 308 -53.33 6.45 -34.11
CA ALA A 308 -54.51 5.95 -33.40
C ALA A 308 -54.62 6.66 -32.06
N THR A 309 -55.62 7.53 -31.99
CA THR A 309 -56.14 8.23 -30.81
C THR A 309 -56.87 7.23 -29.90
N ALA A 310 -56.54 7.22 -28.62
CA ALA A 310 -57.42 6.70 -27.57
C ALA A 310 -57.29 7.61 -26.34
N GLY A 311 -58.37 8.30 -26.00
CA GLY A 311 -58.49 9.09 -24.79
C GLY A 311 -58.74 8.20 -23.57
N ALA A 312 -58.22 8.62 -22.42
CA ALA A 312 -58.68 8.17 -21.12
C ALA A 312 -58.42 9.30 -20.09
N GLU A 313 -59.52 9.97 -19.77
CA GLU A 313 -59.95 10.39 -18.44
C GLU A 313 -58.94 11.02 -17.46
N ALA A 314 -59.15 12.32 -17.29
CA ALA A 314 -58.67 13.11 -16.16
C ALA A 314 -59.24 12.58 -14.83
N THR A 315 -58.37 12.09 -13.97
CA THR A 315 -58.62 12.00 -12.53
C THR A 315 -57.73 13.03 -11.83
N GLY A 316 -58.37 13.95 -11.10
CA GLY A 316 -57.71 15.03 -10.40
C GLY A 316 -56.88 14.52 -9.24
N ALA A 317 -55.55 14.52 -9.41
CA ALA A 317 -54.59 14.50 -8.32
C ALA A 317 -53.85 15.84 -8.33
N ARG A 318 -53.84 16.54 -7.19
CA ARG A 318 -53.06 17.76 -6.97
C ARG A 318 -51.59 17.46 -7.32
N PRO A 319 -50.88 18.33 -8.07
CA PRO A 319 -49.45 18.14 -8.26
C PRO A 319 -48.77 18.29 -6.90
N GLY A 320 -48.10 17.24 -6.44
CA GLY A 320 -47.10 17.35 -5.38
C GLY A 320 -45.96 18.29 -5.82
N PRO A 321 -45.14 18.79 -4.89
CA PRO A 321 -44.04 19.69 -5.24
C PRO A 321 -43.16 19.02 -6.29
N ARG A 322 -43.05 19.67 -7.46
CA ARG A 322 -42.13 19.28 -8.53
C ARG A 322 -40.72 19.28 -7.94
N ALA A 323 -40.07 18.12 -7.93
CA ALA A 323 -38.65 18.03 -7.61
C ALA A 323 -37.89 19.02 -8.51
N VAL A 324 -37.13 19.91 -7.89
CA VAL A 324 -36.31 20.90 -8.60
C VAL A 324 -35.15 20.13 -9.22
N ARG A 325 -35.28 19.76 -10.49
CA ARG A 325 -34.19 19.14 -11.25
C ARG A 325 -33.03 20.13 -11.34
N ALA A 326 -31.81 19.70 -11.04
CA ALA A 326 -30.61 20.52 -11.17
C ALA A 326 -30.49 21.09 -12.60
N ALA A 327 -29.96 22.30 -12.74
CA ALA A 327 -29.77 22.92 -14.05
C ALA A 327 -28.75 22.11 -14.88
N PRO A 328 -28.99 21.88 -16.19
CA PRO A 328 -28.07 21.14 -17.03
C PRO A 328 -26.74 21.88 -17.17
N VAL A 329 -25.63 21.21 -16.87
CA VAL A 329 -24.25 21.71 -16.95
C VAL A 329 -23.56 21.07 -18.16
N ALA A 330 -23.14 21.86 -19.15
CA ALA A 330 -22.35 21.35 -20.27
C ALA A 330 -20.87 21.20 -19.86
N THR A 331 -20.14 20.26 -20.48
CA THR A 331 -18.71 20.01 -20.21
C THR A 331 -17.84 21.27 -20.32
N VAL A 332 -18.00 22.04 -21.40
CA VAL A 332 -17.26 23.29 -21.65
C VAL A 332 -17.55 24.39 -20.60
N ASP A 333 -18.66 24.28 -19.86
CA ASP A 333 -19.02 25.24 -18.81
C ASP A 333 -18.33 24.91 -17.46
N VAL A 334 -17.95 23.65 -17.22
CA VAL A 334 -17.37 23.22 -15.92
C VAL A 334 -16.08 23.97 -15.59
N ALA A 335 -15.18 24.17 -16.56
CA ALA A 335 -13.95 24.94 -16.35
C ALA A 335 -14.23 26.40 -15.93
N GLY A 336 -15.22 27.03 -16.58
CA GLY A 336 -15.64 28.40 -16.25
C GLY A 336 -16.29 28.48 -14.86
N LEU A 337 -17.14 27.50 -14.53
CA LEU A 337 -17.80 27.39 -13.24
C LEU A 337 -16.80 27.11 -12.12
N LEU A 338 -15.79 26.25 -12.33
CA LEU A 338 -14.69 26.04 -11.39
C LEU A 338 -13.91 27.34 -11.15
N GLY A 339 -13.57 28.07 -12.21
CA GLY A 339 -12.93 29.38 -12.09
C GLY A 339 -13.76 30.36 -11.25
N SER A 340 -15.07 30.41 -11.48
CA SER A 340 -16.01 31.22 -10.69
C SER A 340 -16.09 30.79 -9.22
N LEU A 341 -16.12 29.48 -8.94
CA LEU A 341 -16.15 28.94 -7.57
C LEU A 341 -14.84 29.18 -6.81
N VAL A 342 -13.69 29.14 -7.50
CA VAL A 342 -12.37 29.51 -6.96
C VAL A 342 -12.34 31.00 -6.63
N ASP A 343 -12.81 31.85 -7.54
CA ASP A 343 -12.94 33.30 -7.30
C ASP A 343 -13.85 33.64 -6.11
N LYS A 344 -14.86 32.79 -5.86
CA LYS A 344 -15.77 32.89 -4.71
C LYS A 344 -15.24 32.21 -3.44
N SER A 345 -14.01 31.69 -3.47
CA SER A 345 -13.35 30.99 -2.35
C SER A 345 -14.11 29.77 -1.82
N LEU A 346 -14.92 29.13 -2.67
CA LEU A 346 -15.63 27.88 -2.34
C LEU A 346 -14.86 26.64 -2.78
N VAL A 347 -13.96 26.79 -3.75
CA VAL A 347 -13.02 25.77 -4.24
C VAL A 347 -11.61 26.30 -4.09
N VAL A 348 -10.68 25.44 -3.66
CA VAL A 348 -9.25 25.73 -3.64
C VAL A 348 -8.61 25.09 -4.87
N ALA A 349 -7.88 25.89 -5.64
CA ALA A 349 -7.09 25.43 -6.77
C ALA A 349 -5.58 25.53 -6.45
N ALA A 350 -4.86 24.44 -6.61
CA ALA A 350 -3.41 24.37 -6.37
C ALA A 350 -2.73 23.54 -7.48
N PRO A 351 -1.49 23.88 -7.88
CA PRO A 351 -0.73 23.00 -8.77
C PRO A 351 -0.52 21.63 -8.09
N ASP A 352 -0.53 20.56 -8.87
CA ASP A 352 -0.12 19.24 -8.42
C ASP A 352 1.37 19.23 -8.01
N ALA A 353 1.79 18.17 -7.31
CA ALA A 353 3.16 18.06 -6.80
C ALA A 353 4.22 18.05 -7.92
N ALA A 354 3.85 17.66 -9.14
CA ALA A 354 4.71 17.67 -10.31
C ALA A 354 4.73 19.03 -11.05
N GLY A 355 3.86 19.98 -10.66
CA GLY A 355 3.69 21.28 -11.30
C GLY A 355 3.07 21.24 -12.71
N GLY A 356 2.51 20.09 -13.11
CA GLY A 356 2.02 19.82 -14.46
C GLY A 356 0.52 20.11 -14.66
N ALA A 357 -0.28 19.99 -13.60
CA ALA A 357 -1.73 20.22 -13.66
C ALA A 357 -2.26 20.98 -12.43
N MET A 358 -3.45 21.57 -12.54
CA MET A 358 -4.15 22.17 -11.39
C MET A 358 -5.10 21.15 -10.78
N ARG A 359 -5.06 21.02 -9.44
CA ARG A 359 -6.03 20.25 -8.65
C ARG A 359 -7.01 21.16 -7.94
N TYR A 360 -8.26 20.75 -7.94
CA TYR A 360 -9.39 21.42 -7.31
C TYR A 360 -9.89 20.60 -6.13
N ARG A 361 -10.05 21.25 -4.99
CA ARG A 361 -10.60 20.63 -3.76
C ARG A 361 -11.56 21.56 -3.06
N LEU A 362 -12.57 20.99 -2.40
CA LEU A 362 -13.45 21.75 -1.52
C LEU A 362 -12.78 21.94 -0.16
N LEU A 363 -13.07 23.07 0.48
CA LEU A 363 -12.79 23.23 1.91
C LEU A 363 -13.77 22.35 2.68
N GLU A 364 -13.33 21.65 3.71
CA GLU A 364 -14.10 20.67 4.45
C GLU A 364 -15.52 21.12 4.82
N THR A 365 -15.70 22.27 5.48
CA THR A 365 -17.04 22.77 5.85
C THR A 365 -17.91 23.09 4.63
N VAL A 366 -17.30 23.44 3.49
CA VAL A 366 -18.01 23.63 2.22
C VAL A 366 -18.33 22.28 1.58
N ALA A 367 -17.47 21.28 1.71
CA ALA A 367 -17.68 19.91 1.23
C ALA A 367 -18.83 19.22 1.98
N GLU A 368 -18.85 19.28 3.31
CA GLU A 368 -19.94 18.79 4.16
C GLU A 368 -21.27 19.41 3.73
N TYR A 369 -21.30 20.74 3.61
CA TYR A 369 -22.49 21.47 3.20
C TYR A 369 -22.93 21.13 1.77
N ALA A 370 -21.99 21.04 0.83
CA ALA A 370 -22.28 20.67 -0.56
C ALA A 370 -22.83 19.24 -0.66
N ALA A 371 -22.30 18.30 0.13
CA ALA A 371 -22.77 16.93 0.21
C ALA A 371 -24.19 16.83 0.81
N GLU A 372 -24.48 17.61 1.87
CA GLU A 372 -25.84 17.75 2.42
C GLU A 372 -26.80 18.25 1.34
N ARG A 373 -26.45 19.32 0.61
CA ARG A 373 -27.28 19.88 -0.46
C ARG A 373 -27.46 18.94 -1.64
N LEU A 374 -26.42 18.19 -2.01
CA LEU A 374 -26.52 17.16 -3.04
C LEU A 374 -27.46 16.02 -2.59
N THR A 375 -27.45 15.68 -1.31
CA THR A 375 -28.35 14.67 -0.72
C THR A 375 -29.80 15.15 -0.72
N GLU A 376 -30.05 16.41 -0.34
CA GLU A 376 -31.38 17.03 -0.41
C GLU A 376 -31.93 17.09 -1.86
N ALA A 377 -31.04 17.24 -2.85
CA ALA A 377 -31.40 17.23 -4.27
C ALA A 377 -31.79 15.83 -4.81
N GLY A 378 -31.54 14.75 -4.05
CA GLY A 378 -32.07 13.40 -4.26
C GLY A 378 -31.58 12.70 -5.54
N GLU A 379 -32.13 13.06 -6.70
CA GLU A 379 -31.89 12.38 -7.98
C GLU A 379 -30.48 12.63 -8.55
N ASP A 380 -29.85 13.76 -8.22
CA ASP A 380 -28.54 14.13 -8.77
C ASP A 380 -27.38 13.39 -8.08
N ARG A 381 -27.55 12.98 -6.82
CA ARG A 381 -26.49 12.32 -6.03
C ARG A 381 -26.07 10.99 -6.63
N GLY A 382 -27.02 10.08 -6.84
CA GLY A 382 -26.73 8.74 -7.35
C GLY A 382 -26.13 8.77 -8.77
N ALA A 383 -26.62 9.66 -9.63
CA ALA A 383 -26.05 9.86 -10.96
C ALA A 383 -24.61 10.38 -10.90
N THR A 384 -24.33 11.31 -10.00
CA THR A 384 -22.98 11.88 -9.82
C THR A 384 -22.00 10.85 -9.24
N GLU A 385 -22.41 10.10 -8.21
CA GLU A 385 -21.61 9.01 -7.65
C GLU A 385 -21.32 7.93 -8.71
N ARG A 386 -22.29 7.62 -9.59
CA ARG A 386 -22.11 6.70 -10.73
C ARG A 386 -21.13 7.24 -11.78
N ARG A 387 -21.18 8.53 -12.12
CA ARG A 387 -20.20 9.16 -13.02
C ARG A 387 -18.79 9.13 -12.42
N HIS A 388 -18.65 9.45 -11.13
CA HIS A 388 -17.38 9.33 -10.41
C HIS A 388 -16.83 7.90 -10.45
N LEU A 389 -17.65 6.91 -10.09
CA LEU A 389 -17.28 5.49 -10.16
C LEU A 389 -16.83 5.10 -11.57
N THR A 390 -17.61 5.46 -12.58
CA THR A 390 -17.33 5.15 -13.99
C THR A 390 -16.02 5.78 -14.47
N HIS A 391 -15.80 7.05 -14.13
CA HIS A 391 -14.58 7.79 -14.48
C HIS A 391 -13.34 7.12 -13.88
N TYR A 392 -13.31 6.89 -12.56
CA TYR A 392 -12.13 6.33 -11.91
C TYR A 392 -11.90 4.85 -12.23
N ARG A 393 -12.96 4.07 -12.47
CA ARG A 393 -12.83 2.73 -13.04
C ARG A 393 -12.18 2.79 -14.41
N GLU A 394 -12.64 3.66 -15.30
CA GLU A 394 -12.11 3.76 -16.66
C GLU A 394 -10.68 4.27 -16.67
N LEU A 395 -10.36 5.22 -15.77
CA LEU A 395 -9.02 5.72 -15.55
C LEU A 395 -8.06 4.58 -15.20
N VAL A 396 -8.35 3.78 -14.16
CA VAL A 396 -7.42 2.72 -13.76
C VAL A 396 -7.36 1.58 -14.78
N ARG A 397 -8.49 1.22 -15.39
CA ARG A 397 -8.56 0.18 -16.43
C ARG A 397 -7.68 0.50 -17.64
N THR A 398 -7.62 1.77 -18.05
CA THR A 398 -6.81 2.23 -19.20
C THR A 398 -5.35 2.50 -18.84
N ILE A 399 -5.06 2.78 -17.57
CA ILE A 399 -3.69 2.93 -17.05
C ILE A 399 -3.03 1.58 -16.78
N GLU A 400 -3.80 0.56 -16.36
CA GLU A 400 -3.28 -0.75 -15.95
C GLU A 400 -2.30 -1.37 -16.96
N PRO A 401 -2.58 -1.41 -18.28
CA PRO A 401 -1.64 -2.00 -19.25
C PRO A 401 -0.32 -1.22 -19.36
N GLN A 402 -0.31 0.07 -19.02
CA GLN A 402 0.87 0.93 -19.07
C GLN A 402 1.84 0.66 -17.92
N LEU A 403 1.44 -0.09 -16.89
CA LEU A 403 2.30 -0.57 -15.82
C LEU A 403 3.35 -1.61 -16.31
N ARG A 404 3.22 -2.09 -17.55
CA ARG A 404 4.03 -3.17 -18.15
C ARG A 404 4.91 -2.70 -19.31
N GLY A 405 5.47 -1.49 -19.21
CA GLY A 405 6.41 -0.97 -20.21
C GLY A 405 6.89 0.47 -19.93
N HIS A 406 7.26 1.22 -20.98
CA HIS A 406 7.85 2.57 -20.87
C HIS A 406 7.01 3.58 -20.07
N GLY A 407 5.70 3.37 -19.96
CA GLY A 407 4.79 4.19 -19.15
C GLY A 407 4.76 3.86 -17.66
N GLN A 408 5.46 2.81 -17.20
CA GLN A 408 5.28 2.17 -15.90
C GLN A 408 5.33 3.13 -14.72
N ARG A 409 6.34 4.01 -14.67
CA ARG A 409 6.46 5.01 -13.61
C ARG A 409 5.29 6.01 -13.63
N ALA A 410 5.03 6.60 -14.79
CA ALA A 410 3.99 7.62 -14.91
C ALA A 410 2.61 7.05 -14.57
N ALA A 411 2.36 5.80 -14.98
CA ALA A 411 1.16 5.04 -14.62
C ALA A 411 1.06 4.80 -13.10
N ALA A 412 2.14 4.33 -12.46
CA ALA A 412 2.19 4.11 -11.02
C ALA A 412 1.98 5.40 -10.22
N ASP A 413 2.66 6.49 -10.61
CA ASP A 413 2.51 7.80 -9.98
C ASP A 413 1.07 8.32 -10.13
N ARG A 414 0.46 8.15 -11.32
CA ARG A 414 -0.93 8.56 -11.56
C ARG A 414 -1.93 7.77 -10.71
N ILE A 415 -1.77 6.45 -10.58
CA ILE A 415 -2.62 5.63 -9.69
C ILE A 415 -2.43 6.07 -8.24
N SER A 416 -1.18 6.31 -7.80
CA SER A 416 -0.89 6.78 -6.44
C SER A 416 -1.55 8.14 -6.16
N THR A 417 -1.56 9.07 -7.12
CA THR A 417 -2.21 10.38 -6.96
C THR A 417 -3.73 10.27 -6.84
N GLU A 418 -4.36 9.37 -7.60
CA GLU A 418 -5.83 9.21 -7.59
C GLU A 418 -6.33 8.12 -6.63
N TYR A 419 -5.45 7.59 -5.78
CA TYR A 419 -5.72 6.39 -5.00
C TYR A 419 -6.92 6.54 -4.05
N GLU A 420 -7.10 7.70 -3.41
CA GLU A 420 -8.27 7.95 -2.54
C GLU A 420 -9.59 7.98 -3.30
N ASN A 421 -9.57 8.50 -4.53
CA ASN A 421 -10.75 8.48 -5.40
C ASN A 421 -11.04 7.05 -5.90
N LEU A 422 -10.01 6.25 -6.17
CA LEU A 422 -10.13 4.83 -6.51
C LEU A 422 -10.68 4.00 -5.34
N ARG A 423 -10.18 4.22 -4.12
CA ARG A 423 -10.68 3.59 -2.89
C ARG A 423 -12.14 3.96 -2.63
N THR A 424 -12.49 5.22 -2.86
CA THR A 424 -13.88 5.71 -2.77
C THR A 424 -14.78 5.08 -3.82
N ALA A 425 -14.30 4.91 -5.06
CA ALA A 425 -15.03 4.21 -6.12
C ALA A 425 -15.27 2.73 -5.75
N LEU A 426 -14.24 2.02 -5.28
CA LEU A 426 -14.33 0.64 -4.78
C LEU A 426 -15.33 0.50 -3.64
N ARG A 427 -15.25 1.34 -2.60
CA ARG A 427 -16.21 1.36 -1.47
C ARG A 427 -17.64 1.50 -1.96
N ARG A 428 -17.91 2.47 -2.85
CA ARG A 428 -19.25 2.70 -3.41
C ARG A 428 -19.74 1.51 -4.24
N ALA A 429 -18.88 0.92 -5.08
CA ALA A 429 -19.23 -0.24 -5.89
C ALA A 429 -19.58 -1.46 -5.02
N VAL A 430 -18.80 -1.72 -3.96
CA VAL A 430 -19.06 -2.80 -3.00
C VAL A 430 -20.36 -2.55 -2.23
N ALA A 431 -20.58 -1.33 -1.71
CA ALA A 431 -21.79 -0.97 -0.99
C ALA A 431 -23.06 -1.09 -1.86
N ALA A 432 -22.96 -0.71 -3.14
CA ALA A 432 -24.02 -0.89 -4.12
C ALA A 432 -24.18 -2.34 -4.61
N ARG A 433 -23.26 -3.23 -4.25
CA ARG A 433 -23.13 -4.61 -4.78
C ARG A 433 -23.07 -4.66 -6.31
N ASP A 434 -22.44 -3.66 -6.93
CA ASP A 434 -22.23 -3.59 -8.37
C ASP A 434 -21.06 -4.49 -8.80
N VAL A 435 -21.39 -5.77 -9.01
CA VAL A 435 -20.41 -6.83 -9.30
C VAL A 435 -19.48 -6.48 -10.45
N GLY A 436 -20.01 -5.91 -11.54
CA GLY A 436 -19.22 -5.61 -12.72
C GLY A 436 -18.13 -4.57 -12.44
N GLU A 437 -18.49 -3.51 -11.73
CA GLU A 437 -17.54 -2.45 -11.37
C GLU A 437 -16.51 -2.93 -10.36
N VAL A 438 -16.92 -3.71 -9.35
CA VAL A 438 -16.00 -4.28 -8.35
C VAL A 438 -14.96 -5.18 -9.02
N LEU A 439 -15.41 -6.09 -9.89
CA LEU A 439 -14.50 -6.99 -10.61
C LEU A 439 -13.53 -6.20 -11.50
N CYS A 440 -14.02 -5.18 -12.23
CA CYS A 440 -13.17 -4.36 -13.08
C CYS A 440 -12.09 -3.62 -12.28
N LEU A 441 -12.47 -2.95 -11.17
CA LEU A 441 -11.54 -2.20 -10.33
C LEU A 441 -10.50 -3.12 -9.66
N VAL A 442 -10.92 -4.24 -9.08
CA VAL A 442 -10.03 -5.19 -8.40
C VAL A 442 -9.04 -5.82 -9.39
N HIS A 443 -9.50 -6.25 -10.57
CA HIS A 443 -8.60 -6.77 -11.61
C HIS A 443 -7.69 -5.70 -12.20
N SER A 444 -8.11 -4.43 -12.23
CA SER A 444 -7.27 -3.33 -12.70
C SER A 444 -6.19 -2.91 -11.69
N LEU A 445 -6.41 -3.16 -10.38
CA LEU A 445 -5.50 -2.73 -9.32
C LEU A 445 -4.59 -3.84 -8.79
N VAL A 446 -4.89 -5.11 -9.06
CA VAL A 446 -4.12 -6.26 -8.55
C VAL A 446 -2.63 -6.15 -8.82
N TRP A 447 -2.23 -5.76 -10.04
CA TRP A 447 -0.83 -5.64 -10.40
C TRP A 447 -0.14 -4.45 -9.70
N TYR A 448 -0.84 -3.33 -9.57
CA TYR A 448 -0.35 -2.18 -8.81
C TYR A 448 -0.13 -2.55 -7.34
N TRP A 449 -1.08 -3.22 -6.69
CA TRP A 449 -0.94 -3.65 -5.30
C TRP A 449 0.23 -4.62 -5.12
N GLN A 450 0.43 -5.57 -6.04
CA GLN A 450 1.57 -6.48 -5.99
C GLN A 450 2.91 -5.76 -6.16
N MET A 451 3.04 -4.90 -7.18
CA MET A 451 4.27 -4.17 -7.47
C MET A 451 4.69 -3.23 -6.31
N HIS A 452 3.72 -2.70 -5.58
CA HIS A 452 3.95 -1.78 -4.46
C HIS A 452 3.90 -2.45 -3.08
N ASP A 453 3.77 -3.78 -3.01
CA ASP A 453 3.67 -4.55 -1.76
C ASP A 453 2.51 -4.09 -0.85
N LEU A 454 1.39 -3.69 -1.46
CA LEU A 454 0.16 -3.30 -0.78
C LEU A 454 -0.71 -4.53 -0.49
N ARG A 455 -0.17 -5.50 0.25
CA ARG A 455 -0.84 -6.78 0.50
C ARG A 455 -2.12 -6.64 1.34
N GLY A 456 -2.16 -5.69 2.27
CA GLY A 456 -3.36 -5.36 3.05
C GLY A 456 -4.54 -4.94 2.16
N GLU A 457 -4.28 -4.10 1.16
CA GLU A 457 -5.25 -3.64 0.17
C GLU A 457 -5.73 -4.80 -0.72
N LEU A 458 -4.78 -5.59 -1.24
CA LEU A 458 -5.09 -6.78 -2.02
C LEU A 458 -6.01 -7.72 -1.23
N ARG A 459 -5.71 -7.96 0.05
CA ARG A 459 -6.49 -8.83 0.94
C ARG A 459 -7.89 -8.27 1.20
N HIS A 460 -7.98 -6.99 1.57
CA HIS A 460 -9.25 -6.33 1.87
C HIS A 460 -10.18 -6.34 0.64
N TRP A 461 -9.71 -5.85 -0.51
CA TRP A 461 -10.56 -5.70 -1.68
C TRP A 461 -10.88 -7.01 -2.39
N SER A 462 -9.94 -7.96 -2.45
CA SER A 462 -10.25 -9.30 -2.98
C SER A 462 -11.24 -10.04 -2.07
N GLY A 463 -11.12 -9.90 -0.74
CA GLY A 463 -12.08 -10.45 0.23
C GLY A 463 -13.47 -9.85 0.08
N ALA A 464 -13.56 -8.52 -0.03
CA ALA A 464 -14.81 -7.80 -0.26
C ALA A 464 -15.47 -8.22 -1.59
N ALA A 465 -14.69 -8.32 -2.68
CA ALA A 465 -15.18 -8.81 -3.96
C ALA A 465 -15.69 -10.26 -3.85
N ALA A 466 -14.90 -11.14 -3.23
CA ALA A 466 -15.22 -12.56 -3.06
C ALA A 466 -16.54 -12.79 -2.28
N ALA A 467 -16.93 -11.87 -1.40
CA ALA A 467 -18.19 -11.92 -0.66
C ALA A 467 -19.43 -11.58 -1.52
N LEU A 468 -19.25 -10.97 -2.71
CA LEU A 468 -20.35 -10.54 -3.57
C LEU A 468 -20.84 -11.63 -4.54
N GLY A 469 -20.00 -12.62 -4.85
CA GLY A 469 -20.27 -13.59 -5.92
C GLY A 469 -19.96 -15.04 -5.55
N PRO A 470 -20.18 -15.96 -6.51
CA PRO A 470 -19.97 -17.39 -6.29
C PRO A 470 -18.49 -17.71 -6.03
N ASP A 471 -18.25 -18.91 -5.54
CA ASP A 471 -16.92 -19.52 -5.56
C ASP A 471 -16.85 -20.54 -6.70
N PRO A 472 -16.17 -20.23 -7.82
CA PRO A 472 -16.04 -21.18 -8.94
C PRO A 472 -15.21 -22.42 -8.62
N PHE A 473 -14.50 -22.44 -7.47
CA PHE A 473 -13.76 -23.60 -6.98
C PHE A 473 -14.60 -24.44 -6.00
N ALA A 474 -15.83 -24.04 -5.66
CA ALA A 474 -16.72 -24.87 -4.86
C ALA A 474 -17.23 -26.10 -5.65
N PRO A 475 -17.39 -27.27 -5.01
CA PRO A 475 -17.93 -28.45 -5.68
C PRO A 475 -19.36 -28.26 -6.23
N PRO A 476 -19.70 -28.86 -7.40
CA PRO A 476 -18.82 -29.65 -8.27
C PRO A 476 -17.85 -28.79 -9.07
N VAL A 477 -16.56 -29.11 -8.98
CA VAL A 477 -15.49 -28.39 -9.66
C VAL A 477 -15.53 -28.69 -11.16
N ALA A 478 -15.57 -27.65 -11.99
CA ALA A 478 -15.60 -27.76 -13.44
C ALA A 478 -14.27 -27.30 -14.05
N ALA A 479 -13.77 -28.04 -15.04
CA ALA A 479 -12.56 -27.68 -15.77
C ALA A 479 -12.75 -26.36 -16.54
N ALA A 480 -11.77 -25.48 -16.47
CA ALA A 480 -11.78 -24.19 -17.15
C ALA A 480 -11.54 -24.36 -18.67
N PRO A 481 -12.46 -23.89 -19.54
CA PRO A 481 -12.17 -23.72 -20.97
C PRO A 481 -11.17 -22.55 -21.20
N PRO A 482 -10.56 -22.45 -22.39
CA PRO A 482 -9.65 -21.35 -22.70
C PRO A 482 -10.39 -20.01 -22.80
N VAL A 483 -9.86 -18.98 -22.13
CA VAL A 483 -10.36 -17.59 -22.16
C VAL A 483 -9.22 -16.67 -22.60
N TYR A 484 -9.40 -15.98 -23.73
CA TYR A 484 -8.38 -15.10 -24.30
C TYR A 484 -8.54 -13.62 -23.91
N GLU A 485 -9.77 -13.23 -23.57
CA GLU A 485 -10.15 -11.87 -23.15
C GLU A 485 -9.85 -11.66 -21.67
N GLN A 486 -9.55 -10.42 -21.29
CA GLN A 486 -9.37 -10.02 -19.89
C GLN A 486 -10.51 -9.13 -19.43
N VAL A 487 -10.75 -9.13 -18.12
CA VAL A 487 -11.67 -8.20 -17.46
C VAL A 487 -11.28 -6.74 -17.73
N VAL A 488 -9.97 -6.46 -17.81
CA VAL A 488 -9.45 -5.11 -18.05
C VAL A 488 -9.61 -4.64 -19.50
N ASP A 489 -9.84 -5.54 -20.46
CA ASP A 489 -9.93 -5.18 -21.89
C ASP A 489 -11.17 -4.33 -22.19
N ALA A 490 -12.26 -4.53 -21.45
CA ALA A 490 -13.52 -3.83 -21.65
C ALA A 490 -14.22 -3.49 -20.31
N PRO A 491 -15.02 -2.41 -20.25
CA PRO A 491 -15.88 -2.14 -19.10
C PRO A 491 -17.00 -3.20 -18.95
N PRO A 492 -17.54 -3.46 -17.73
CA PRO A 492 -18.78 -4.20 -17.51
C PRO A 492 -19.97 -3.71 -18.37
N PRO A 493 -21.00 -4.57 -18.57
CA PRO A 493 -21.22 -5.87 -17.91
C PRO A 493 -20.38 -7.01 -18.51
N TYR A 494 -20.04 -7.99 -17.66
CA TYR A 494 -19.35 -9.21 -18.05
C TYR A 494 -20.32 -10.40 -18.03
N GLU A 495 -20.20 -11.30 -19.01
CA GLU A 495 -21.07 -12.47 -19.15
C GLU A 495 -20.26 -13.73 -19.48
N GLY A 496 -20.92 -14.89 -19.35
CA GLY A 496 -20.35 -16.17 -19.76
C GLY A 496 -19.06 -16.53 -19.02
N GLU A 497 -18.10 -17.10 -19.75
CA GLU A 497 -16.87 -17.61 -19.16
C GLU A 497 -15.94 -16.50 -18.65
N LEU A 498 -15.96 -15.31 -19.25
CA LEU A 498 -15.16 -14.18 -18.78
C LEU A 498 -15.55 -13.78 -17.35
N LEU A 499 -16.85 -13.78 -17.05
CA LEU A 499 -17.34 -13.51 -15.68
C LEU A 499 -16.92 -14.61 -14.71
N THR A 500 -17.02 -15.89 -15.10
CA THR A 500 -16.55 -17.02 -14.28
C THR A 500 -15.06 -16.92 -14.00
N GLU A 501 -14.26 -16.58 -15.02
CA GLU A 501 -12.82 -16.41 -14.89
C GLU A 501 -12.46 -15.20 -14.01
N ALA A 502 -13.21 -14.10 -14.09
CA ALA A 502 -13.07 -12.97 -13.19
C ALA A 502 -13.21 -13.39 -11.71
N TRP A 503 -14.19 -14.25 -11.42
CA TRP A 503 -14.39 -14.82 -10.08
C TRP A 503 -13.25 -15.76 -9.67
N ARG A 504 -12.75 -16.61 -10.59
CA ARG A 504 -11.58 -17.44 -10.29
C ARG A 504 -10.37 -16.58 -9.96
N GLY A 505 -10.16 -15.50 -10.71
CA GLY A 505 -9.10 -14.52 -10.46
C GLY A 505 -9.18 -13.90 -9.06
N VAL A 506 -10.36 -13.47 -8.62
CA VAL A 506 -10.57 -12.95 -7.25
C VAL A 506 -10.23 -14.01 -6.19
N ARG A 507 -10.63 -15.27 -6.39
CA ARG A 507 -10.32 -16.36 -5.44
C ARG A 507 -8.83 -16.68 -5.39
N ILE A 508 -8.12 -16.58 -6.52
CA ILE A 508 -6.65 -16.67 -6.58
C ILE A 508 -6.02 -15.50 -5.82
N MET A 509 -6.52 -14.27 -5.99
CA MET A 509 -6.06 -13.10 -5.25
C MET A 509 -6.21 -13.29 -3.73
N CYS A 510 -7.36 -13.80 -3.27
CA CYS A 510 -7.57 -14.12 -1.86
C CYS A 510 -6.55 -15.17 -1.35
N MET A 511 -6.17 -16.15 -2.19
CA MET A 511 -5.20 -17.17 -1.80
C MET A 511 -3.80 -16.58 -1.63
N ILE A 512 -3.36 -15.70 -2.52
CA ILE A 512 -2.02 -15.08 -2.43
C ILE A 512 -1.93 -13.98 -1.36
N ALA A 513 -3.05 -13.32 -1.05
CA ALA A 513 -3.12 -12.24 -0.06
C ALA A 513 -3.27 -12.74 1.38
N ARG A 514 -3.31 -14.06 1.56
CA ARG A 514 -3.44 -14.72 2.86
C ARG A 514 -2.25 -14.45 3.76
N ASP A 515 -2.52 -14.37 5.07
CA ASP A 515 -1.46 -14.17 6.05
C ASP A 515 -0.58 -15.39 6.12
N GLN A 516 0.70 -15.23 5.85
CA GLN A 516 1.62 -16.36 5.93
C GLN A 516 1.95 -16.70 7.39
N SER A 517 1.77 -15.78 8.36
CA SER A 517 2.13 -16.04 9.76
C SER A 517 1.08 -16.77 10.61
N ASP A 518 -0.19 -16.78 10.17
CA ASP A 518 -1.32 -17.34 10.92
C ASP A 518 -1.92 -18.61 10.28
N ILE A 519 -1.32 -19.11 9.20
CA ILE A 519 -1.91 -20.19 8.40
C ILE A 519 -1.21 -21.51 8.61
N ASN A 520 -1.99 -22.48 9.09
CA ASN A 520 -1.66 -23.87 8.90
C ASN A 520 -1.97 -24.28 7.45
N TRP A 521 -0.98 -24.21 6.54
CA TRP A 521 -1.12 -24.66 5.14
C TRP A 521 -1.58 -26.12 5.02
N SER A 522 -1.46 -26.90 6.10
CA SER A 522 -1.97 -28.27 6.17
C SER A 522 -3.45 -28.38 6.55
N SER A 523 -4.17 -27.27 6.75
CA SER A 523 -5.60 -27.30 7.10
C SER A 523 -6.43 -27.99 6.01
N PRO A 524 -7.47 -28.76 6.38
CA PRO A 524 -8.33 -29.42 5.41
C PRO A 524 -9.00 -28.45 4.43
N GLU A 525 -9.33 -27.23 4.88
CA GLU A 525 -9.98 -26.23 4.03
C GLU A 525 -9.03 -25.70 2.95
N VAL A 526 -7.79 -25.37 3.32
CA VAL A 526 -6.76 -24.89 2.38
C VAL A 526 -6.42 -25.98 1.38
N ARG A 527 -6.26 -27.23 1.84
CA ARG A 527 -6.00 -28.38 0.97
C ARG A 527 -7.13 -28.60 -0.04
N ALA A 528 -8.39 -28.59 0.40
CA ALA A 528 -9.54 -28.76 -0.49
C ALA A 528 -9.62 -27.65 -1.55
N GLN A 529 -9.29 -26.41 -1.18
CA GLN A 529 -9.27 -25.30 -2.14
C GLN A 529 -8.13 -25.45 -3.16
N VAL A 530 -6.93 -25.85 -2.73
CA VAL A 530 -5.78 -26.12 -3.61
C VAL A 530 -6.12 -27.25 -4.59
N GLU A 531 -6.70 -28.35 -4.11
CA GLU A 531 -7.15 -29.47 -4.94
C GLU A 531 -8.20 -29.02 -5.97
N ALA A 532 -9.14 -28.17 -5.58
CA ALA A 532 -10.15 -27.63 -6.50
C ALA A 532 -9.54 -26.72 -7.58
N MET A 533 -8.55 -25.89 -7.24
CA MET A 533 -7.84 -25.06 -8.22
C MET A 533 -7.06 -25.92 -9.22
N ILE A 534 -6.36 -26.95 -8.75
CA ILE A 534 -5.62 -27.90 -9.60
C ILE A 534 -6.56 -28.70 -10.49
N ALA A 535 -7.74 -29.09 -9.99
CA ALA A 535 -8.76 -29.78 -10.79
C ALA A 535 -9.43 -28.86 -11.84
N THR A 536 -9.40 -27.55 -11.62
CA THR A 536 -10.01 -26.55 -12.53
C THR A 536 -9.11 -26.23 -13.72
N TYR A 537 -7.83 -25.97 -13.47
CA TYR A 537 -6.90 -25.53 -14.51
C TYR A 537 -6.06 -26.67 -15.07
N ARG A 538 -5.64 -26.50 -16.33
CA ARG A 538 -4.62 -27.33 -16.96
C ARG A 538 -3.48 -26.45 -17.47
N PRO A 539 -2.25 -26.97 -17.56
CA PRO A 539 -1.14 -26.28 -18.22
C PRO A 539 -1.52 -25.81 -19.64
N GLY A 540 -1.04 -24.62 -20.02
CA GLY A 540 -1.18 -24.05 -21.37
C GLY A 540 -2.50 -23.35 -21.68
N LEU A 541 -3.29 -22.96 -20.67
CA LEU A 541 -4.46 -22.10 -20.88
C LEU A 541 -4.04 -20.63 -21.10
N PRO A 542 -4.69 -19.88 -22.00
CA PRO A 542 -4.32 -18.48 -22.25
C PRO A 542 -4.45 -17.58 -21.01
N GLN A 543 -5.50 -17.76 -20.21
CA GLN A 543 -5.74 -16.96 -19.02
C GLN A 543 -4.73 -17.24 -17.89
N THR A 544 -4.16 -18.44 -17.83
CA THR A 544 -3.17 -18.79 -16.80
C THR A 544 -1.77 -18.27 -17.13
N CYS A 545 -1.58 -17.62 -18.28
CA CYS A 545 -0.34 -16.90 -18.60
C CYS A 545 -0.33 -15.47 -18.02
N ARG A 546 -1.48 -14.93 -17.61
CA ARG A 546 -1.67 -13.52 -17.22
C ARG A 546 -1.97 -13.38 -15.73
N VAL A 547 -1.74 -12.19 -15.16
CA VAL A 547 -2.15 -11.89 -13.77
C VAL A 547 -3.67 -11.66 -13.73
N PRO A 548 -4.40 -12.18 -12.73
CA PRO A 548 -3.93 -13.01 -11.61
C PRO A 548 -3.83 -14.51 -11.94
N GLY A 549 -4.32 -14.98 -13.10
CA GLY A 549 -4.41 -16.40 -13.47
C GLY A 549 -3.12 -17.19 -13.28
N VAL A 550 -1.96 -16.64 -13.66
CA VAL A 550 -0.62 -17.23 -13.51
C VAL A 550 -0.27 -17.59 -12.07
N MET A 551 -0.88 -16.93 -11.10
CA MET A 551 -0.66 -17.17 -9.67
C MET A 551 -1.28 -18.50 -9.19
N TRP A 552 -2.02 -19.23 -10.03
CA TRP A 552 -2.44 -20.60 -9.70
C TRP A 552 -1.24 -21.55 -9.51
N ILE A 553 -0.05 -21.19 -10.01
CA ILE A 553 1.19 -21.94 -9.76
C ILE A 553 1.48 -22.09 -8.26
N TYR A 554 1.08 -21.13 -7.42
CA TYR A 554 1.20 -21.25 -5.97
C TYR A 554 0.41 -22.43 -5.42
N ALA A 555 -0.78 -22.72 -5.95
CA ALA A 555 -1.55 -23.90 -5.56
C ALA A 555 -0.80 -25.19 -5.91
N VAL A 556 -0.15 -25.25 -7.08
CA VAL A 556 0.68 -26.40 -7.49
C VAL A 556 1.90 -26.57 -6.59
N MET A 557 2.56 -25.46 -6.22
CA MET A 557 3.69 -25.50 -5.28
C MET A 557 3.24 -25.97 -3.89
N ILE A 558 2.12 -25.47 -3.37
CA ILE A 558 1.55 -25.88 -2.07
C ILE A 558 1.18 -27.36 -2.07
N ALA A 559 0.65 -27.88 -3.19
CA ALA A 559 0.36 -29.29 -3.35
C ALA A 559 1.61 -30.18 -3.37
N GLY A 560 2.79 -29.60 -3.63
CA GLY A 560 4.06 -30.32 -3.65
C GLY A 560 4.21 -31.29 -4.82
N ASP A 561 3.58 -31.02 -5.98
CA ASP A 561 3.70 -31.85 -7.19
C ASP A 561 4.79 -31.29 -8.14
N PRO A 562 6.01 -31.84 -8.13
CA PRO A 562 7.11 -31.34 -8.96
C PRO A 562 6.92 -31.64 -10.46
N VAL A 563 6.14 -32.67 -10.82
CA VAL A 563 5.90 -33.02 -12.23
C VAL A 563 4.94 -32.01 -12.82
N LEU A 564 3.82 -31.76 -12.14
CA LEU A 564 2.85 -30.76 -12.55
C LEU A 564 3.48 -29.36 -12.59
N LEU A 565 4.30 -29.00 -11.58
CA LEU A 565 4.99 -27.71 -11.57
C LEU A 565 5.85 -27.50 -12.81
N ARG A 566 6.61 -28.53 -13.21
CA ARG A 566 7.45 -28.49 -14.41
C ARG A 566 6.61 -28.28 -15.67
N ASP A 567 5.51 -29.03 -15.80
CA ASP A 567 4.62 -28.94 -16.95
C ASP A 567 3.95 -27.56 -17.02
N VAL A 568 3.47 -27.02 -15.89
CA VAL A 568 2.88 -25.67 -15.80
C VAL A 568 3.86 -24.60 -16.28
N ILE A 569 5.09 -24.62 -15.78
CA ILE A 569 6.09 -23.60 -16.12
C ILE A 569 6.47 -23.69 -17.60
N GLN A 570 6.67 -24.91 -18.13
CA GLN A 570 7.02 -25.12 -19.53
C GLN A 570 5.91 -24.64 -20.47
N GLU A 571 4.69 -25.11 -20.25
CA GLU A 571 3.53 -24.80 -21.08
C GLU A 571 3.15 -23.32 -21.00
N THR A 572 3.38 -22.65 -19.87
CA THR A 572 3.17 -21.20 -19.75
C THR A 572 4.10 -20.42 -20.67
N VAL A 573 5.39 -20.80 -20.75
CA VAL A 573 6.36 -20.19 -21.68
C VAL A 573 5.97 -20.47 -23.14
N GLU A 574 5.62 -21.72 -23.47
CA GLU A 574 5.24 -22.10 -24.83
C GLU A 574 3.96 -21.40 -25.30
N THR A 575 2.95 -21.33 -24.42
CA THR A 575 1.66 -20.68 -24.70
C THR A 575 1.84 -19.17 -24.84
N ALA A 576 2.53 -18.51 -23.92
CA ALA A 576 2.79 -17.07 -24.00
C ALA A 576 3.55 -16.72 -25.30
N ARG A 577 4.53 -17.55 -25.68
CA ARG A 577 5.27 -17.40 -26.95
C ARG A 577 4.36 -17.60 -28.17
N GLY A 578 3.53 -18.64 -28.16
CA GLY A 578 2.63 -18.97 -29.27
C GLY A 578 1.53 -17.92 -29.49
N LEU A 579 1.03 -17.32 -28.41
CA LEU A 579 0.00 -16.27 -28.45
C LEU A 579 0.56 -14.85 -28.62
N GLY A 580 1.89 -14.68 -28.57
CA GLY A 580 2.53 -13.37 -28.68
C GLY A 580 2.37 -12.49 -27.44
N TYR A 581 2.13 -13.08 -26.28
CA TYR A 581 2.02 -12.38 -24.99
C TYR A 581 3.42 -12.03 -24.50
N ARG A 582 3.97 -10.93 -25.02
CA ARG A 582 5.39 -10.55 -24.88
C ARG A 582 5.80 -10.34 -23.43
N TRP A 583 5.01 -9.59 -22.66
CA TRP A 583 5.31 -9.32 -21.26
C TRP A 583 5.19 -10.59 -20.41
N GLU A 584 4.13 -11.36 -20.62
CA GLU A 584 3.87 -12.63 -19.95
C GLU A 584 4.95 -13.66 -20.27
N LEU A 585 5.47 -13.70 -21.51
CA LEU A 585 6.60 -14.54 -21.88
C LEU A 585 7.84 -14.17 -21.08
N ALA A 586 8.16 -12.88 -20.96
CA ALA A 586 9.31 -12.43 -20.17
C ALA A 586 9.15 -12.80 -18.68
N SER A 587 7.95 -12.61 -18.12
CA SER A 587 7.64 -13.01 -16.74
C SER A 587 7.73 -14.54 -16.55
N ALA A 588 7.17 -15.32 -17.47
CA ALA A 588 7.22 -16.79 -17.42
C ALA A 588 8.66 -17.33 -17.53
N LEU A 589 9.49 -16.72 -18.39
CA LEU A 589 10.92 -17.06 -18.49
C LEU A 589 11.67 -16.72 -17.21
N GLN A 590 11.40 -15.56 -16.59
CA GLN A 590 11.99 -15.18 -15.31
C GLN A 590 11.58 -16.13 -14.18
N LEU A 591 10.30 -16.49 -14.09
CA LEU A 591 9.80 -17.46 -13.13
C LEU A 591 10.45 -18.84 -13.33
N ARG A 592 10.55 -19.29 -14.58
CA ARG A 592 11.23 -20.55 -14.92
C ARG A 592 12.71 -20.52 -14.53
N ALA A 593 13.40 -19.41 -14.79
CA ALA A 593 14.79 -19.23 -14.39
C ALA A 593 14.97 -19.36 -12.86
N ASN A 594 14.11 -18.73 -12.06
CA ASN A 594 14.15 -18.84 -10.59
C ASN A 594 13.93 -20.27 -10.10
N VAL A 595 12.95 -20.98 -10.67
CA VAL A 595 12.67 -22.37 -10.29
C VAL A 595 13.83 -23.29 -10.68
N LEU A 596 14.40 -23.10 -11.88
CA LEU A 596 15.56 -23.87 -12.34
C LEU A 596 16.83 -23.56 -11.54
N ALA A 597 17.07 -22.31 -11.15
CA ALA A 597 18.25 -21.93 -10.35
C ALA A 597 18.29 -22.68 -9.02
N ASN A 598 17.13 -22.87 -8.38
CA ASN A 598 17.02 -23.61 -7.12
C ASN A 598 16.96 -25.15 -7.31
N ARG A 599 17.01 -25.64 -8.56
CA ARG A 599 16.89 -27.07 -8.91
C ARG A 599 17.90 -27.51 -9.97
N ALA A 600 19.10 -27.80 -9.51
CA ALA A 600 20.21 -28.16 -10.38
C ALA A 600 20.03 -29.53 -11.09
N ASP A 601 19.09 -30.36 -10.65
CA ASP A 601 18.67 -31.62 -11.28
C ASP A 601 17.78 -31.40 -12.53
N TRP A 602 17.14 -30.23 -12.65
CA TRP A 602 16.35 -29.89 -13.82
C TRP A 602 17.30 -29.30 -14.87
N ALA A 603 17.71 -30.12 -15.82
CA ALA A 603 18.62 -29.77 -16.90
C ALA A 603 18.03 -28.70 -17.85
N GLY A 604 17.98 -27.46 -17.38
CA GLY A 604 17.66 -26.25 -18.13
C GLY A 604 18.79 -25.22 -18.00
N ASP A 605 18.77 -24.20 -18.85
CA ASP A 605 19.72 -23.09 -18.80
C ASP A 605 19.02 -21.86 -18.19
N ALA A 606 18.94 -21.81 -16.86
CA ALA A 606 18.32 -20.72 -16.11
C ALA A 606 18.90 -19.35 -16.50
N ALA A 607 20.20 -19.30 -16.82
CA ALA A 607 20.86 -18.09 -17.29
C ALA A 607 20.32 -17.64 -18.65
N ARG A 608 20.13 -18.56 -19.60
CA ARG A 608 19.53 -18.26 -20.90
C ARG A 608 18.10 -17.73 -20.78
N ASP A 609 17.28 -18.34 -19.93
CA ASP A 609 15.90 -17.88 -19.72
C ASP A 609 15.88 -16.46 -19.10
N ALA A 610 16.73 -16.21 -18.10
CA ALA A 610 16.88 -14.89 -17.50
C ALA A 610 17.41 -13.84 -18.51
N GLU A 611 18.32 -14.22 -19.40
CA GLU A 611 18.82 -13.35 -20.48
C GLU A 611 17.75 -13.01 -21.51
N GLU A 612 16.96 -13.99 -21.96
CA GLU A 612 15.84 -13.76 -22.88
C GLU A 612 14.77 -12.87 -22.22
N SER A 613 14.42 -13.16 -20.96
CA SER A 613 13.50 -12.34 -20.16
C SER A 613 13.97 -10.89 -20.04
N LEU A 614 15.23 -10.68 -19.65
CA LEU A 614 15.82 -9.34 -19.51
C LEU A 614 15.83 -8.58 -20.84
N ALA A 615 16.10 -9.25 -21.96
CA ALA A 615 16.07 -8.63 -23.28
C ALA A 615 14.67 -8.12 -23.62
N ILE A 616 13.64 -8.90 -23.33
CA ILE A 616 12.24 -8.52 -23.58
C ILE A 616 11.83 -7.35 -22.66
N PHE A 617 12.10 -7.41 -21.36
CA PHE A 617 11.73 -6.32 -20.44
C PHE A 617 12.43 -4.99 -20.79
N ARG A 618 13.70 -5.04 -21.25
CA ARG A 618 14.41 -3.86 -21.74
C ARG A 618 13.76 -3.25 -22.98
N GLU A 619 13.30 -4.09 -23.90
CA GLU A 619 12.58 -3.63 -25.10
C GLU A 619 11.24 -2.97 -24.73
N LEU A 620 10.51 -3.58 -23.79
CA LEU A 620 9.24 -3.06 -23.29
C LEU A 620 9.40 -1.78 -22.45
N GLY A 621 10.59 -1.52 -21.90
CA GLY A 621 10.83 -0.40 -20.99
C GLY A 621 10.33 -0.65 -19.58
N ASP A 622 10.25 -1.92 -19.17
CA ASP A 622 9.77 -2.34 -17.84
C ASP A 622 10.96 -2.42 -16.87
N ASP A 623 11.12 -1.41 -16.01
CA ASP A 623 12.21 -1.38 -15.03
C ASP A 623 12.00 -2.46 -13.95
N TRP A 624 10.76 -2.77 -13.56
CA TRP A 624 10.45 -3.75 -12.52
C TRP A 624 10.83 -5.16 -13.00
N GLY A 625 10.41 -5.52 -14.21
CA GLY A 625 10.75 -6.78 -14.85
C GLY A 625 12.25 -6.91 -15.14
N CYS A 626 12.93 -5.82 -15.50
CA CYS A 626 14.39 -5.83 -15.62
C CYS A 626 15.08 -6.17 -14.30
N ALA A 627 14.61 -5.62 -13.17
CA ALA A 627 15.15 -5.94 -11.85
C ALA A 627 14.94 -7.42 -11.50
N GLU A 628 13.74 -7.96 -11.75
CA GLU A 628 13.43 -9.37 -11.53
C GLU A 628 14.25 -10.33 -12.40
N ALA A 629 14.42 -10.02 -13.68
CA ALA A 629 15.22 -10.84 -14.60
C ALA A 629 16.72 -10.80 -14.27
N LEU A 630 17.23 -9.64 -13.84
CA LEU A 630 18.60 -9.52 -13.33
C LEU A 630 18.80 -10.30 -12.02
N SER A 631 17.84 -10.25 -11.10
CA SER A 631 17.86 -11.07 -9.89
C SER A 631 17.88 -12.57 -10.21
N ALA A 632 17.02 -13.02 -11.13
CA ALA A 632 16.98 -14.42 -11.54
C ALA A 632 18.30 -14.89 -12.16
N ARG A 633 18.93 -14.02 -12.96
CA ARG A 633 20.26 -14.30 -13.52
C ARG A 633 21.31 -14.35 -12.41
N ALA A 634 21.29 -13.40 -11.47
CA ALA A 634 22.20 -13.37 -10.33
C ALA A 634 22.11 -14.67 -9.48
N GLU A 635 20.91 -15.16 -9.22
CA GLU A 635 20.70 -16.45 -8.55
C GLU A 635 21.32 -17.61 -9.32
N ALA A 636 21.08 -17.70 -10.63
CA ALA A 636 21.68 -18.75 -11.46
C ALA A 636 23.23 -18.69 -11.46
N LEU A 637 23.80 -17.47 -11.39
CA LEU A 637 25.24 -17.24 -11.28
C LEU A 637 25.80 -17.68 -9.92
N GLU A 638 25.09 -17.35 -8.84
CA GLU A 638 25.43 -17.73 -7.46
C GLU A 638 25.50 -19.26 -7.32
N LYS A 639 24.51 -19.98 -7.85
CA LYS A 639 24.46 -21.45 -7.83
C LYS A 639 25.58 -22.10 -8.63
N GLY A 640 26.18 -21.37 -9.58
CA GLY A 640 27.39 -21.77 -10.31
C GLY A 640 28.71 -21.28 -9.69
N GLY A 641 28.68 -20.65 -8.50
CA GLY A 641 29.85 -20.12 -7.80
C GLY A 641 30.44 -18.84 -8.43
N ARG A 642 29.72 -18.15 -9.32
CA ARG A 642 30.19 -16.93 -10.00
C ARG A 642 29.76 -15.66 -9.23
N TYR A 643 30.11 -15.57 -7.96
CA TYR A 643 29.60 -14.57 -7.02
C TYR A 643 29.88 -13.12 -7.45
N ALA A 644 31.08 -12.79 -7.91
CA ALA A 644 31.39 -11.44 -8.42
C ALA A 644 30.46 -10.97 -9.56
N LEU A 645 30.06 -11.87 -10.47
CA LEU A 645 29.13 -11.54 -11.56
C LEU A 645 27.69 -11.43 -11.04
N ALA A 646 27.30 -12.30 -10.11
CA ALA A 646 26.00 -12.21 -9.44
C ALA A 646 25.83 -10.88 -8.70
N ALA A 647 26.86 -10.42 -7.98
CA ALA A 647 26.86 -9.14 -7.28
C ALA A 647 26.73 -7.94 -8.25
N GLN A 648 27.31 -8.02 -9.46
CA GLN A 648 27.11 -6.99 -10.50
C GLN A 648 25.65 -6.95 -10.97
N ASP A 649 25.03 -8.10 -11.18
CA ASP A 649 23.63 -8.19 -11.60
C ASP A 649 22.67 -7.68 -10.52
N PHE A 650 22.91 -8.00 -9.25
CA PHE A 650 22.13 -7.43 -8.15
C PHE A 650 22.26 -5.91 -8.05
N ARG A 651 23.47 -5.34 -8.21
CA ARG A 651 23.65 -3.88 -8.24
C ARG A 651 22.85 -3.24 -9.37
N ALA A 652 22.88 -3.83 -10.57
CA ALA A 652 22.08 -3.37 -11.70
C ALA A 652 20.57 -3.49 -11.43
N ALA A 653 20.12 -4.59 -10.82
CA ALA A 653 18.72 -4.79 -10.43
C ALA A 653 18.25 -3.72 -9.42
N ILE A 654 19.08 -3.42 -8.42
CA ILE A 654 18.81 -2.37 -7.43
C ILE A 654 18.66 -1.00 -8.10
N ASP A 655 19.47 -0.68 -9.11
CA ASP A 655 19.35 0.58 -9.84
C ASP A 655 18.03 0.69 -10.61
N HIS A 656 17.54 -0.41 -11.20
CA HIS A 656 16.21 -0.49 -11.82
C HIS A 656 15.10 -0.26 -10.78
N ALA A 657 15.13 -0.97 -9.65
CA ALA A 657 14.13 -0.84 -8.59
C ALA A 657 14.14 0.55 -7.94
N ARG A 658 15.32 1.15 -7.73
CA ARG A 658 15.49 2.53 -7.21
C ARG A 658 14.89 3.56 -8.14
N ARG A 659 15.08 3.39 -9.46
CA ARG A 659 14.41 4.25 -10.42
C ARG A 659 12.93 4.22 -10.12
N LEU A 660 12.25 3.09 -10.09
CA LEU A 660 10.80 3.03 -9.83
C LEU A 660 10.34 3.55 -8.46
N GLY A 661 11.25 3.76 -7.51
CA GLY A 661 10.90 4.06 -6.13
C GLY A 661 10.30 2.84 -5.41
N ALA A 662 10.59 1.63 -5.91
CA ALA A 662 10.16 0.34 -5.38
C ALA A 662 11.04 -0.08 -4.20
N LYS A 663 10.85 0.56 -3.05
CA LYS A 663 11.69 0.41 -1.84
C LYS A 663 11.73 -1.02 -1.32
N ALA A 664 10.59 -1.71 -1.29
CA ALA A 664 10.51 -3.11 -0.85
C ALA A 664 11.42 -4.02 -1.70
N GLN A 665 11.32 -3.88 -3.04
CA GLN A 665 12.14 -4.62 -3.97
C GLN A 665 13.64 -4.29 -3.81
N VAL A 666 13.99 -3.02 -3.58
CA VAL A 666 15.39 -2.62 -3.30
C VAL A 666 15.94 -3.35 -2.06
N MET A 667 15.18 -3.40 -0.97
CA MET A 667 15.62 -4.06 0.27
C MET A 667 15.83 -5.56 0.06
N VAL A 668 14.89 -6.26 -0.58
CA VAL A 668 15.01 -7.70 -0.88
C VAL A 668 16.26 -7.98 -1.74
N LEU A 669 16.49 -7.17 -2.77
CA LEU A 669 17.67 -7.30 -3.64
C LEU A 669 18.98 -7.01 -2.87
N GLN A 670 18.99 -6.04 -1.96
CA GLN A 670 20.15 -5.76 -1.12
C GLN A 670 20.49 -6.91 -0.17
N VAL A 671 19.49 -7.54 0.45
CA VAL A 671 19.68 -8.70 1.33
C VAL A 671 20.24 -9.88 0.55
N ARG A 672 19.69 -10.18 -0.62
CA ARG A 672 20.18 -11.25 -1.51
C ARG A 672 21.62 -10.97 -1.99
N MET A 673 21.90 -9.72 -2.35
CA MET A 673 23.25 -9.29 -2.73
C MET A 673 24.25 -9.45 -1.60
N ALA A 674 23.87 -9.12 -0.36
CA ALA A 674 24.74 -9.30 0.80
C ALA A 674 25.15 -10.77 0.99
N GLY A 675 24.21 -11.71 0.84
CA GLY A 675 24.52 -13.14 0.83
C GLY A 675 25.57 -13.52 -0.24
N THR A 676 25.44 -12.96 -1.45
CA THR A 676 26.43 -13.16 -2.53
C THR A 676 27.80 -12.54 -2.20
N LEU A 677 27.82 -11.33 -1.62
CA LEU A 677 29.07 -10.64 -1.24
C LEU A 677 29.86 -11.41 -0.18
N VAL A 678 29.17 -12.04 0.77
CA VAL A 678 29.78 -12.91 1.78
C VAL A 678 30.52 -14.09 1.14
N GLU A 679 29.96 -14.68 0.09
CA GLU A 679 30.59 -15.79 -0.64
C GLU A 679 31.71 -15.33 -1.59
N ASP A 680 31.66 -14.10 -2.08
CA ASP A 680 32.74 -13.46 -2.86
C ASP A 680 33.90 -12.96 -1.97
N GLY A 681 33.74 -12.97 -0.64
CA GLY A 681 34.75 -12.56 0.34
C GLY A 681 34.65 -11.10 0.79
N HIS A 682 33.61 -10.37 0.40
CA HIS A 682 33.33 -8.99 0.77
C HIS A 682 32.43 -8.91 2.02
N ILE A 683 32.89 -9.47 3.13
CA ILE A 683 32.09 -9.65 4.35
C ILE A 683 31.74 -8.30 4.99
N GLU A 684 32.70 -7.36 5.06
CA GLU A 684 32.47 -6.04 5.67
C GLU A 684 31.42 -5.24 4.90
N GLU A 685 31.48 -5.24 3.56
CA GLU A 685 30.48 -4.58 2.71
C GLU A 685 29.09 -5.20 2.90
N ALA A 686 29.01 -6.54 2.98
CA ALA A 686 27.76 -7.25 3.22
C ALA A 686 27.15 -6.92 4.58
N GLU A 687 27.97 -6.88 5.63
CA GLU A 687 27.56 -6.52 6.98
C GLU A 687 27.04 -5.08 7.04
N GLU A 688 27.77 -4.11 6.47
CA GLU A 688 27.32 -2.71 6.40
C GLU A 688 25.96 -2.57 5.70
N ILE A 689 25.73 -3.32 4.61
CA ILE A 689 24.45 -3.32 3.91
C ILE A 689 23.34 -3.89 4.80
N LEU A 690 23.56 -5.04 5.43
CA LEU A 690 22.56 -5.70 6.26
C LEU A 690 22.26 -4.91 7.54
N ASP A 691 23.27 -4.36 8.17
CA ASP A 691 23.13 -3.50 9.35
C ASP A 691 22.42 -2.19 8.99
N ALA A 692 22.64 -1.61 7.81
CA ALA A 692 21.87 -0.45 7.37
C ALA A 692 20.37 -0.76 7.13
N LEU A 693 20.03 -2.03 6.91
CA LEU A 693 18.65 -2.48 6.72
C LEU A 693 17.94 -2.84 8.04
N LEU A 694 18.65 -3.09 9.14
CA LEU A 694 18.01 -3.46 10.41
C LEU A 694 17.32 -2.27 11.13
N PRO A 695 17.95 -1.08 11.30
CA PRO A 695 17.28 0.13 11.75
C PRO A 695 16.44 0.73 10.60
N GLY A 696 15.16 0.98 10.83
CA GLY A 696 14.29 1.65 9.85
C GLY A 696 13.50 0.72 8.93
N ALA A 697 13.85 -0.57 8.79
CA ALA A 697 12.99 -1.58 8.16
C ALA A 697 12.00 -2.20 9.15
N GLU A 698 11.46 -1.41 10.07
CA GLU A 698 10.42 -1.93 10.98
C GLU A 698 9.17 -2.35 10.21
N HIS A 699 9.05 -1.97 8.94
CA HIS A 699 7.76 -1.95 8.32
C HIS A 699 7.79 -2.27 6.76
N ILE A 700 8.72 -1.87 5.88
CA ILE A 700 8.55 -2.19 4.43
C ILE A 700 9.01 -3.61 4.09
N GLY A 701 8.07 -4.51 3.77
CA GLY A 701 8.32 -5.85 3.24
C GLY A 701 8.66 -6.90 4.29
N ASN A 702 7.67 -7.72 4.66
CA ASN A 702 7.76 -8.79 5.65
C ASN A 702 8.92 -9.79 5.37
N GLU A 703 9.37 -9.94 4.12
CA GLU A 703 10.35 -10.97 3.73
C GLU A 703 11.83 -10.57 3.87
N ALA A 704 12.18 -9.28 3.83
CA ALA A 704 13.60 -8.88 3.75
C ALA A 704 14.33 -8.99 5.11
N ARG A 705 13.67 -8.64 6.21
CA ARG A 705 14.27 -8.59 7.55
C ARG A 705 14.58 -9.98 8.12
N PRO A 706 13.70 -10.98 8.04
CA PRO A 706 14.03 -12.36 8.44
C PRO A 706 15.27 -12.88 7.74
N ALA A 707 15.33 -12.69 6.42
CA ALA A 707 16.49 -13.06 5.61
C ALA A 707 17.76 -12.27 6.01
N ALA A 708 17.65 -10.95 6.25
CA ALA A 708 18.77 -10.13 6.69
C ALA A 708 19.37 -10.61 8.03
N ARG A 709 18.51 -10.92 9.01
CA ARG A 709 18.92 -11.46 10.31
C ARG A 709 19.60 -12.82 10.15
N MET A 710 19.10 -13.68 9.27
CA MET A 710 19.73 -14.97 8.97
C MET A 710 21.12 -14.81 8.37
N PHE A 711 21.29 -13.93 7.37
CA PHE A 711 22.60 -13.66 6.78
C PHE A 711 23.57 -13.05 7.80
N LEU A 712 23.12 -12.12 8.64
CA LEU A 712 23.94 -11.58 9.74
C LEU A 712 24.34 -12.66 10.75
N ALA A 713 23.43 -13.56 11.13
CA ALA A 713 23.77 -14.68 12.00
C ALA A 713 24.86 -15.58 11.38
N GLY A 714 24.81 -15.80 10.06
CA GLY A 714 25.87 -16.49 9.31
C GLY A 714 27.20 -15.73 9.34
N ILE A 715 27.20 -14.43 9.07
CA ILE A 715 28.40 -13.56 9.12
C ILE A 715 29.02 -13.56 10.52
N TYR A 716 28.22 -13.32 11.56
CA TYR A 716 28.66 -13.31 12.95
C TYR A 716 29.18 -14.67 13.39
N GLY A 717 28.52 -15.76 12.99
CA GLY A 717 28.98 -17.12 13.25
C GLY A 717 30.36 -17.40 12.63
N ARG A 718 30.56 -17.03 11.36
CA ARG A 718 31.84 -17.22 10.64
C ARG A 718 32.97 -16.37 11.18
N THR A 719 32.66 -15.19 11.70
CA THR A 719 33.64 -14.25 12.29
C THR A 719 33.89 -14.50 13.78
N GLY A 720 33.28 -15.54 14.37
CA GLY A 720 33.46 -15.91 15.79
C GLY A 720 32.65 -15.04 16.77
N ARG A 721 31.81 -14.13 16.28
CA ARG A 721 30.91 -13.26 17.05
C ARG A 721 29.63 -13.99 17.46
N ILE A 722 29.77 -15.14 18.13
CA ILE A 722 28.65 -16.07 18.35
C ILE A 722 27.50 -15.45 19.18
N ALA A 723 27.82 -14.60 20.16
CA ALA A 723 26.79 -13.94 20.98
C ALA A 723 25.89 -13.02 20.13
N GLU A 724 26.46 -12.30 19.17
CA GLU A 724 25.74 -11.44 18.24
C GLU A 724 24.92 -12.28 17.26
N ALA A 725 25.49 -13.38 16.75
CA ALA A 725 24.75 -14.33 15.91
C ALA A 725 23.49 -14.86 16.61
N ARG A 726 23.61 -15.28 17.88
CA ARG A 726 22.47 -15.76 18.67
C ARG A 726 21.45 -14.67 18.95
N ALA A 727 21.89 -13.44 19.19
CA ALA A 727 20.97 -12.31 19.38
C ALA A 727 20.10 -12.08 18.12
N GLN A 728 20.67 -12.22 16.93
CA GLN A 728 19.90 -12.12 15.68
C GLN A 728 18.86 -13.23 15.53
N LEU A 729 19.24 -14.49 15.80
CA LEU A 729 18.31 -15.62 15.74
C LEU A 729 17.24 -15.56 16.84
N GLN A 730 17.57 -15.06 18.03
CA GLN A 730 16.59 -14.87 19.09
C GLN A 730 15.59 -13.77 18.75
N ALA A 731 16.06 -12.63 18.24
CA ALA A 731 15.16 -11.57 17.78
C ALA A 731 14.24 -12.06 16.65
N LEU A 732 14.74 -12.93 15.77
CA LEU A 732 13.93 -13.57 14.74
C LEU A 732 12.86 -14.51 15.32
N ARG A 733 13.13 -15.18 16.44
CA ARG A 733 12.14 -16.01 17.16
C ARG A 733 11.12 -15.19 17.95
N ASP A 734 11.55 -14.06 18.51
CA ASP A 734 10.67 -13.18 19.26
C ASP A 734 9.73 -12.42 18.31
N ASP A 735 10.21 -12.05 17.12
CA ASP A 735 9.45 -11.36 16.08
C ASP A 735 8.44 -12.30 15.36
N PHE A 736 8.59 -13.63 15.42
CA PHE A 736 7.77 -14.61 14.68
C PHE A 736 7.34 -15.84 15.50
N SER A 737 6.04 -16.17 15.47
CA SER A 737 5.49 -17.40 16.07
C SER A 737 6.08 -18.66 15.44
N PHE A 738 6.50 -19.63 16.26
CA PHE A 738 6.93 -20.97 15.81
C PHE A 738 5.78 -21.65 15.03
N GLY A 739 6.05 -22.20 13.84
CA GLY A 739 5.05 -22.82 12.98
C GLY A 739 4.39 -21.91 11.93
N ALA A 740 4.68 -20.60 11.93
CA ALA A 740 4.26 -19.67 10.87
C ALA A 740 4.84 -20.05 9.49
N TYR A 741 6.06 -20.61 9.48
CA TYR A 741 6.75 -21.02 8.27
C TYR A 741 7.52 -22.31 8.53
N ALA A 742 6.91 -23.47 8.28
CA ALA A 742 7.54 -24.78 8.50
C ALA A 742 8.93 -24.91 7.83
N ILE A 743 9.12 -24.27 6.68
CA ILE A 743 10.40 -24.20 5.95
C ILE A 743 11.44 -23.39 6.74
N PHE A 744 11.03 -22.23 7.24
CA PHE A 744 11.89 -21.29 7.95
C PHE A 744 12.33 -21.82 9.32
N ASP A 745 11.45 -22.55 10.00
CA ASP A 745 11.78 -23.22 11.26
C ASP A 745 12.94 -24.21 11.08
N GLY A 746 12.96 -24.97 9.98
CA GLY A 746 14.06 -25.86 9.66
C GLY A 746 15.38 -25.14 9.44
N PHE A 747 15.38 -24.07 8.65
CA PHE A 747 16.57 -23.23 8.43
C PHE A 747 17.10 -22.61 9.74
N LEU A 748 16.20 -22.10 10.57
CA LEU A 748 16.53 -21.50 11.86
C LEU A 748 17.16 -22.54 12.80
N LEU A 749 16.53 -23.71 12.95
CA LEU A 749 17.04 -24.81 13.78
C LEU A 749 18.39 -25.32 13.26
N GLY A 750 18.55 -25.45 11.94
CA GLY A 750 19.83 -25.82 11.31
C GLY A 750 20.93 -24.81 11.59
N THR A 751 20.63 -23.51 11.50
CA THR A 751 21.58 -22.44 11.81
C THR A 751 21.95 -22.41 13.30
N MET A 752 20.98 -22.65 14.20
CA MET A 752 21.23 -22.78 15.63
C MET A 752 22.15 -23.97 15.94
N ALA A 753 21.90 -25.13 15.33
CA ALA A 753 22.73 -26.33 15.47
C ALA A 753 24.17 -26.08 14.98
N TRP A 754 24.31 -25.36 13.86
CA TRP A 754 25.62 -24.93 13.38
C TRP A 754 26.35 -24.02 14.37
N LEU A 755 25.66 -23.03 14.98
CA LEU A 755 26.26 -22.18 16.02
C LEU A 755 26.64 -22.98 17.29
N ASP A 756 25.85 -24.00 17.67
CA ASP A 756 26.19 -24.91 18.76
C ASP A 756 27.51 -25.66 18.48
N ASN A 757 27.72 -26.12 17.23
CA ASN A 757 28.99 -26.70 16.79
C ASN A 757 30.17 -25.71 16.90
N GLN A 758 29.95 -24.42 16.62
CA GLN A 758 30.99 -23.40 16.76
C GLN A 758 31.42 -23.17 18.21
N GLU A 759 30.50 -23.33 19.18
CA GLU A 759 30.81 -23.21 20.61
C GLU A 759 31.29 -24.53 21.24
N GLY A 760 31.31 -25.62 20.48
CA GLY A 760 31.66 -26.95 20.98
C GLY A 760 30.54 -27.63 21.80
N LYS A 761 29.30 -27.15 21.69
CA LYS A 761 28.10 -27.74 22.30
C LYS A 761 27.53 -28.85 21.39
N TYR A 762 28.36 -29.85 21.10
CA TYR A 762 28.08 -30.82 20.04
C TYR A 762 26.84 -31.69 20.33
N GLU A 763 26.59 -32.05 21.59
CA GLU A 763 25.40 -32.80 21.97
C GLU A 763 24.11 -31.98 21.77
N ASP A 764 24.13 -30.69 22.10
CA ASP A 764 23.01 -29.79 21.85
C ASP A 764 22.78 -29.60 20.34
N ALA A 765 23.87 -29.49 19.56
CA ALA A 765 23.81 -29.42 18.11
C ALA A 765 23.13 -30.66 17.50
N LEU A 766 23.40 -31.87 18.01
CA LEU A 766 22.72 -33.09 17.55
C LEU A 766 21.21 -33.08 17.85
N VAL A 767 20.80 -32.54 19.00
CA VAL A 767 19.37 -32.40 19.31
C VAL A 767 18.69 -31.43 18.34
N MET A 768 19.30 -30.27 18.12
CA MET A 768 18.76 -29.23 17.23
C MET A 768 18.71 -29.67 15.77
N VAL A 769 19.76 -30.33 15.27
CA VAL A 769 19.81 -30.78 13.86
C VAL A 769 18.80 -31.90 13.58
N ARG A 770 18.48 -32.78 14.55
CA ARG A 770 17.38 -33.76 14.39
C ARG A 770 16.03 -33.06 14.20
N GLN A 771 15.75 -32.03 15.01
CA GLN A 771 14.52 -31.25 14.88
C GLN A 771 14.47 -30.54 13.52
N ALA A 772 15.60 -29.99 13.06
CA ALA A 772 15.71 -29.40 11.73
C ALA A 772 15.41 -30.42 10.61
N MET A 773 15.96 -31.64 10.70
CA MET A 773 15.71 -32.72 9.74
C MET A 773 14.25 -33.19 9.72
N GLU A 774 13.57 -33.21 10.86
CA GLU A 774 12.14 -33.53 10.92
C GLU A 774 11.28 -32.46 10.23
N SER A 775 11.60 -31.18 10.44
CA SER A 775 10.86 -30.06 9.85
C SER A 775 10.99 -29.96 8.32
N VAL A 776 12.14 -30.33 7.75
CA VAL A 776 12.41 -30.21 6.29
C VAL A 776 11.83 -31.39 5.48
N ARG A 777 11.13 -32.35 6.12
CA ARG A 777 10.39 -33.40 5.40
C ARG A 777 9.14 -32.92 4.68
N ASP A 778 8.76 -31.65 4.89
CA ASP A 778 7.63 -31.04 4.21
C ASP A 778 7.85 -30.98 2.67
N PRO A 779 6.88 -31.38 1.84
CA PRO A 779 7.02 -31.38 0.38
C PRO A 779 7.39 -30.01 -0.20
N LEU A 780 6.87 -28.89 0.35
CA LEU A 780 7.20 -27.55 -0.11
C LEU A 780 8.62 -27.15 0.30
N ALA A 781 9.09 -27.56 1.48
CA ALA A 781 10.48 -27.37 1.91
C ALA A 781 11.46 -28.05 0.95
N LEU A 782 11.22 -29.33 0.64
CA LEU A 782 11.99 -30.10 -0.34
C LEU A 782 11.84 -29.52 -1.75
N LEU A 783 10.71 -28.86 -2.04
CA LEU A 783 10.48 -28.24 -3.33
C LEU A 783 11.38 -27.02 -3.55
N ILE A 784 11.64 -26.26 -2.49
CA ILE A 784 12.35 -24.97 -2.50
C ILE A 784 13.85 -25.15 -2.26
N ALA A 785 14.24 -26.03 -1.33
CA ALA A 785 15.63 -26.20 -0.91
C ALA A 785 16.03 -27.69 -0.79
N PRO A 786 16.10 -28.40 -1.93
CA PRO A 786 16.33 -29.86 -1.96
C PRO A 786 17.68 -30.30 -1.36
N GLN A 787 18.65 -29.39 -1.26
CA GLN A 787 19.97 -29.65 -0.69
C GLN A 787 20.00 -29.71 0.85
N LEU A 788 19.02 -29.12 1.54
CA LEU A 788 19.07 -28.95 3.01
C LEU A 788 19.20 -30.24 3.81
N PRO A 789 18.48 -31.34 3.49
CA PRO A 789 18.63 -32.58 4.25
C PRO A 789 20.08 -33.08 4.25
N ALA A 790 20.78 -32.97 3.11
CA ALA A 790 22.19 -33.34 3.01
C ALA A 790 23.07 -32.39 3.83
N VAL A 791 22.84 -31.07 3.76
CA VAL A 791 23.59 -30.07 4.55
C VAL A 791 23.47 -30.33 6.05
N TYR A 792 22.30 -30.75 6.54
CA TYR A 792 22.12 -31.11 7.95
C TYR A 792 22.89 -32.38 8.35
N LEU A 793 23.10 -33.34 7.44
CA LEU A 793 23.99 -34.49 7.70
C LEU A 793 25.42 -34.01 7.95
N LEU A 794 25.88 -32.99 7.21
CA LEU A 794 27.19 -32.38 7.43
C LEU A 794 27.26 -31.68 8.80
N THR A 795 26.23 -30.93 9.19
CA THR A 795 26.16 -30.31 10.53
C THR A 795 26.22 -31.38 11.63
N ALA A 796 25.52 -32.51 11.46
CA ALA A 796 25.60 -33.64 12.37
C ALA A 796 26.99 -34.31 12.36
N ALA A 797 27.65 -34.41 11.21
CA ALA A 797 29.00 -34.96 11.10
C ALA A 797 30.01 -34.14 11.90
N VAL A 798 29.94 -32.81 11.84
CA VAL A 798 30.77 -31.91 12.66
C VAL A 798 30.53 -32.16 14.16
N ALA A 799 29.27 -32.33 14.56
CA ALA A 799 28.92 -32.61 15.96
C ALA A 799 29.49 -33.97 16.43
N HIS A 800 29.28 -35.05 15.66
CA HIS A 800 29.85 -36.37 15.97
C HIS A 800 31.39 -36.33 16.04
N ALA A 801 32.04 -35.68 15.08
CA ALA A 801 33.49 -35.54 15.06
C ALA A 801 34.01 -34.72 16.26
N GLY A 802 33.25 -33.72 16.70
CA GLY A 802 33.56 -32.86 17.84
C GLY A 802 33.44 -33.54 19.20
N ILE A 803 32.43 -34.39 19.40
CA ILE A 803 32.30 -35.22 20.63
C ILE A 803 33.50 -36.16 20.77
N GLY A 804 33.97 -36.70 19.64
CA GLY A 804 35.15 -37.55 19.56
C GLY A 804 34.91 -39.00 19.96
N GLY A 805 35.98 -39.79 19.90
CA GLY A 805 35.95 -41.25 20.07
C GLY A 805 35.82 -42.00 18.73
N PRO A 806 36.36 -43.23 18.63
CA PRO A 806 36.50 -43.93 17.35
C PRO A 806 35.14 -44.26 16.69
N HIS A 807 34.12 -44.61 17.47
CA HIS A 807 32.80 -44.90 16.91
C HIS A 807 32.12 -43.64 16.34
N ARG A 808 32.13 -42.53 17.07
CA ARG A 808 31.55 -41.25 16.60
C ARG A 808 32.31 -40.68 15.40
N ALA A 809 33.63 -40.80 15.39
CA ALA A 809 34.45 -40.44 14.23
C ALA A 809 34.10 -41.28 12.99
N TYR A 810 33.80 -42.57 13.18
CA TYR A 810 33.36 -43.45 12.10
C TYR A 810 32.01 -43.02 11.53
N GLU A 811 31.02 -42.76 12.39
CA GLU A 811 29.71 -42.25 11.95
C GLU A 811 29.82 -40.88 11.28
N ALA A 812 30.70 -39.99 11.78
CA ALA A 812 30.96 -38.70 11.15
C ALA A 812 31.49 -38.86 9.72
N ALA A 813 32.46 -39.77 9.46
CA ALA A 813 32.93 -40.04 8.10
C ALA A 813 31.81 -40.57 7.19
N ARG A 814 30.94 -41.46 7.69
CA ARG A 814 29.77 -41.95 6.95
C ARG A 814 28.80 -40.82 6.61
N LEU A 815 28.55 -39.90 7.55
CA LEU A 815 27.70 -38.74 7.32
C LEU A 815 28.30 -37.78 6.28
N ILE A 816 29.62 -37.57 6.26
CA ILE A 816 30.30 -36.76 5.22
C ILE A 816 30.15 -37.42 3.84
N GLY A 817 30.33 -38.75 3.76
CA GLY A 817 30.10 -39.52 2.53
C GLY A 817 28.67 -39.42 2.02
N ALA A 818 27.69 -39.56 2.93
CA ALA A 818 26.27 -39.43 2.62
C ALA A 818 25.91 -38.01 2.15
N TYR A 819 26.41 -36.97 2.84
CA TYR A 819 26.26 -35.57 2.41
C TYR A 819 26.69 -35.39 0.95
N ARG A 820 27.89 -35.87 0.59
CA ARG A 820 28.41 -35.73 -0.78
C ARG A 820 27.57 -36.48 -1.82
N ALA A 821 27.07 -37.66 -1.48
CA ALA A 821 26.29 -38.49 -2.40
C ALA A 821 24.84 -38.00 -2.61
N LEU A 822 24.25 -37.38 -1.58
CA LEU A 822 22.84 -36.97 -1.57
C LEU A 822 22.60 -35.53 -2.03
N LEU A 823 23.65 -34.75 -2.27
CA LEU A 823 23.51 -33.39 -2.81
C LEU A 823 22.94 -33.38 -4.24
N PRO A 824 22.13 -32.38 -4.60
CA PRO A 824 21.66 -32.22 -5.97
C PRO A 824 22.84 -32.15 -6.97
N PRO A 825 22.69 -32.73 -8.18
CA PRO A 825 23.70 -32.64 -9.23
C PRO A 825 24.06 -31.17 -9.50
N ARG A 826 25.36 -30.83 -9.56
CA ARG A 826 25.87 -29.45 -9.75
C ARG A 826 25.62 -28.48 -8.57
N HIS A 827 25.24 -28.97 -7.39
CA HIS A 827 25.29 -28.14 -6.18
C HIS A 827 26.71 -27.59 -5.97
N PHE A 828 26.82 -26.28 -5.84
CA PHE A 828 28.07 -25.61 -5.52
C PHE A 828 28.09 -25.32 -4.01
N PRO A 829 28.99 -25.94 -3.23
CA PRO A 829 28.99 -25.79 -1.78
C PRO A 829 29.41 -24.37 -1.38
N VAL A 830 28.60 -23.74 -0.52
CA VAL A 830 28.92 -22.41 0.04
C VAL A 830 30.09 -22.50 1.02
N THR A 831 30.63 -21.35 1.42
CA THR A 831 31.83 -21.30 2.28
C THR A 831 31.63 -22.00 3.62
N ILE A 832 30.46 -21.87 4.24
CA ILE A 832 30.14 -22.58 5.50
C ILE A 832 30.24 -24.10 5.30
N GLU A 833 29.68 -24.65 4.22
CA GLU A 833 29.75 -26.09 3.93
C GLU A 833 31.20 -26.55 3.73
N ARG A 834 32.01 -25.75 3.02
CA ARG A 834 33.42 -26.05 2.79
C ARG A 834 34.20 -26.07 4.11
N ASP A 835 34.01 -25.05 4.95
CA ASP A 835 34.67 -24.94 6.26
C ASP A 835 34.28 -26.11 7.19
N ASP A 836 33.01 -26.50 7.20
CA ASP A 836 32.50 -27.61 8.01
C ASP A 836 33.02 -28.96 7.54
N VAL A 837 33.09 -29.21 6.23
CA VAL A 837 33.71 -30.43 5.67
C VAL A 837 35.17 -30.49 6.09
N GLU A 838 35.94 -29.43 5.86
CA GLU A 838 37.36 -29.42 6.22
C GLU A 838 37.56 -29.61 7.74
N ARG A 839 36.71 -29.01 8.57
CA ARG A 839 36.75 -29.19 10.02
C ARG A 839 36.45 -30.63 10.42
N ALA A 840 35.38 -31.21 9.91
CA ALA A 840 34.97 -32.58 10.23
C ALA A 840 36.04 -33.59 9.75
N GLU A 841 36.54 -33.46 8.53
CA GLU A 841 37.58 -34.34 7.98
C GLU A 841 38.86 -34.30 8.82
N ARG A 842 39.32 -33.11 9.24
CA ARG A 842 40.50 -33.01 10.11
C ARG A 842 40.30 -33.74 11.44
N LEU A 843 39.15 -33.56 12.09
CA LEU A 843 38.84 -34.21 13.37
C LEU A 843 38.72 -35.73 13.22
N VAL A 844 38.06 -36.21 12.17
CA VAL A 844 37.87 -37.64 11.92
C VAL A 844 39.18 -38.31 11.53
N ARG A 845 39.97 -37.74 10.63
CA ARG A 845 41.29 -38.28 10.25
C ARG A 845 42.24 -38.33 11.43
N ALA A 846 42.17 -37.36 12.35
CA ALA A 846 42.96 -37.40 13.59
C ALA A 846 42.55 -38.57 14.51
N ALA A 847 41.29 -38.99 14.49
CA ALA A 847 40.78 -40.08 15.33
C ALA A 847 40.93 -41.48 14.70
N LEU A 848 40.77 -41.61 13.37
CA LEU A 848 40.74 -42.90 12.65
C LEU A 848 41.98 -43.17 11.79
N GLY A 849 42.74 -42.13 11.44
CA GLY A 849 43.72 -42.18 10.36
C GLY A 849 43.06 -42.19 8.97
N ASP A 850 43.88 -42.03 7.92
CA ASP A 850 43.39 -41.88 6.54
C ASP A 850 42.64 -43.10 6.03
N ALA A 851 43.16 -44.31 6.28
CA ALA A 851 42.53 -45.54 5.80
C ALA A 851 41.13 -45.77 6.41
N GLY A 852 40.98 -45.51 7.72
CA GLY A 852 39.70 -45.64 8.41
C GLY A 852 38.69 -44.57 7.99
N TYR A 853 39.16 -43.37 7.67
CA TYR A 853 38.31 -42.34 7.07
C TYR A 853 37.80 -42.75 5.69
N GLU A 854 38.67 -43.20 4.78
CA GLU A 854 38.28 -43.53 3.40
C GLU A 854 37.29 -44.71 3.35
N GLU A 855 37.45 -45.70 4.23
CA GLU A 855 36.51 -46.82 4.39
C GLU A 855 35.12 -46.33 4.80
N ALA A 856 35.04 -45.58 5.92
CA ALA A 856 33.78 -45.06 6.44
C ALA A 856 33.12 -44.04 5.49
N TYR A 857 33.89 -43.17 4.85
CA TYR A 857 33.40 -42.22 3.85
C TYR A 857 32.80 -42.96 2.64
N GLY A 858 33.47 -44.00 2.15
CA GLY A 858 32.98 -44.85 1.06
C GLY A 858 31.68 -45.57 1.41
N GLU A 859 31.55 -46.11 2.63
CA GLU A 859 30.29 -46.69 3.11
C GLU A 859 29.16 -45.65 3.17
N GLY A 860 29.47 -44.44 3.65
CA GLY A 860 28.55 -43.32 3.72
C GLY A 860 27.93 -42.95 2.38
N GLY A 861 28.72 -42.95 1.31
CA GLY A 861 28.27 -42.63 -0.04
C GLY A 861 27.23 -43.59 -0.62
N GLY A 862 27.03 -44.77 0.00
CA GLY A 862 26.00 -45.73 -0.38
C GLY A 862 24.69 -45.61 0.40
N LEU A 863 24.60 -44.73 1.40
CA LEU A 863 23.43 -44.60 2.27
C LEU A 863 22.32 -43.79 1.62
N SER A 864 21.08 -44.24 1.81
CA SER A 864 19.90 -43.41 1.59
C SER A 864 19.80 -42.30 2.64
N LEU A 865 19.01 -41.25 2.34
CA LEU A 865 18.76 -40.17 3.30
C LEU A 865 18.17 -40.68 4.62
N GLU A 866 17.30 -41.69 4.58
CA GLU A 866 16.70 -42.30 5.77
C GLU A 866 17.75 -43.04 6.62
N GLU A 867 18.60 -43.84 5.98
CA GLU A 867 19.69 -44.56 6.65
C GLU A 867 20.72 -43.60 7.23
N ALA A 868 21.08 -42.54 6.51
CA ALA A 868 22.01 -41.52 6.99
C ALA A 868 21.42 -40.71 8.16
N THR A 869 20.14 -40.37 8.10
CA THR A 869 19.43 -39.67 9.20
C THR A 869 19.39 -40.52 10.48
N ALA A 870 19.32 -41.85 10.37
CA ALA A 870 19.34 -42.74 11.52
C ALA A 870 20.67 -42.75 12.30
N LEU A 871 21.75 -42.20 11.72
CA LEU A 871 23.05 -42.07 12.37
C LEU A 871 23.16 -40.79 13.22
N VAL A 872 22.21 -39.87 13.09
CA VAL A 872 22.17 -38.57 13.78
C VAL A 872 21.43 -38.72 15.08
#